data_AF-A0A6P0MGX3-F1
#
_entry.id   AF-A0A6P0MGX3-F1
#
_cell.length_a   1.000
_cell.length_b   1.000
_cell.length_c   1.000
_cell.angle_alpha   90.00
_cell.angle_beta   90.00
_cell.angle_gamma   90.00
#
_symmetry.space_group_name_H-M   'P 1'
#
loop_
_entity.id
_entity.type
_entity.pdbx_description
1 polymer ?
#
loop_
_entity_poly.entity_id
_entity_poly.type
_entity_poly.pdbx_seq_one_letter_code
_entity_poly.pdbx_strand_id
1 'polypeptide(L)'
;MPKLKDWLLPLLGILSNGFFCWLINQFPSKNDLHIPNSLIFSLMGVCIVALFILELSSKSQSSPASGKQNWLVGFLPLTGGGILYSLIKFQQVPAEFTSAVFYTSLSLFVVGIVLPPVLLLPRTWQRRLFWLPPAVFLWIGIHFLRQGQWISAFTFLVLEVVALLLPIIFRFIDKLRQQSKARLYPLVDQRMDSLAATVISKLEFLLWEVTSPFHRQYYQNLIFTYRTYRTQGLKTAGALTPDLDKVFVPLRVASKAPGQISAAMIQEQQSAANLRIWNFLTKISEQSAYKRIVVIGSPGSGKTTLLEHLTLTYAQHRQPPQAPKLIPVLFYLRQIRDEITSNQPPTLAQLVTTKLKDGQHEGSSLQPPPQWFKEKLRQGQCLVMLDGLDEVADETQRQGVSQWVDTQMEAYPKTTFILTSRPFGYRNAQLKQVGIVLEVQPFNLKQREEFLHSWYLQNEVKRQARQEDPGVRMAAAKKADDLIERLKKFPPLAAMACNPLLLTMIALVHDNRGALPGSRVELYGEICEVLLIRRQRDKDVPDTIQLNVGQQQSVLQVLALKLMVKKTREFTLAEGVRIIQHQLAAVAGTQVKPKQFLKHIENVSGLLVEKELGVYEFAHLSFQEYLAAAHVKETNQEKPLIQKINDSWWHETIRLYAAKSDATNLIRAALANPTVASLSIAYDCLAEGNRVELGVRQKLEAKLKSDVESSDPETFKLAAGVQLSRRLKNAVANS
;
A
#
# COMPACT_ATOMS: atom_id res chain seq x y z
N MET A 1 -23.92 6.55 35.79
CA MET A 1 -24.95 6.21 34.79
C MET A 1 -25.40 4.74 34.69
N PRO A 2 -24.85 3.70 35.38
CA PRO A 2 -25.35 2.32 35.23
C PRO A 2 -26.74 2.10 35.86
N LYS A 3 -27.07 2.80 36.95
CA LYS A 3 -28.38 2.69 37.63
C LYS A 3 -29.58 3.12 36.77
N LEU A 4 -29.38 3.96 35.75
CA LEU A 4 -30.47 4.38 34.85
C LEU A 4 -30.85 3.25 33.89
N LYS A 5 -29.87 2.41 33.50
CA LYS A 5 -30.04 1.31 32.54
C LYS A 5 -30.80 0.13 33.14
N ASP A 6 -30.60 -0.11 34.44
CA ASP A 6 -31.27 -1.17 35.20
C ASP A 6 -32.77 -0.89 35.39
N TRP A 7 -33.17 0.38 35.41
CA TRP A 7 -34.58 0.79 35.46
C TRP A 7 -35.22 0.97 34.07
N LEU A 8 -34.42 1.20 33.04
CA LEU A 8 -34.90 1.47 31.68
C LEU A 8 -35.54 0.25 31.02
N LEU A 9 -34.98 -0.94 31.24
CA LEU A 9 -35.48 -2.18 30.62
C LEU A 9 -36.85 -2.63 31.18
N PRO A 10 -37.07 -2.66 32.50
CA PRO A 10 -38.38 -2.94 33.09
C PRO A 10 -39.41 -1.88 32.71
N LEU A 11 -39.01 -0.61 32.72
CA LEU A 11 -39.89 0.52 32.37
C LEU A 11 -40.27 0.49 30.89
N LEU A 12 -39.36 0.10 29.99
CA LEU A 12 -39.66 -0.21 28.58
C LEU A 12 -40.59 -1.42 28.43
N GLY A 13 -40.45 -2.46 29.27
CA GLY A 13 -41.35 -3.61 29.30
C GLY A 13 -42.77 -3.23 29.75
N ILE A 14 -42.89 -2.38 30.77
CA ILE A 14 -44.17 -1.85 31.26
C ILE A 14 -44.82 -0.93 30.23
N LEU A 15 -44.05 -0.01 29.62
CA LEU A 15 -44.53 0.88 28.56
C LEU A 15 -44.93 0.10 27.31
N SER A 16 -44.18 -0.95 26.94
CA SER A 16 -44.53 -1.85 25.84
C SER A 16 -45.84 -2.57 26.14
N ASN A 17 -46.00 -3.15 27.32
CA ASN A 17 -47.23 -3.84 27.71
C ASN A 17 -48.44 -2.89 27.77
N GLY A 18 -48.26 -1.65 28.25
CA GLY A 18 -49.29 -0.60 28.21
C GLY A 18 -49.66 -0.18 26.79
N PHE A 19 -48.67 -0.06 25.91
CA PHE A 19 -48.87 0.23 24.48
C PHE A 19 -49.61 -0.90 23.76
N PHE A 20 -49.30 -2.17 24.05
CA PHE A 20 -50.03 -3.32 23.51
C PHE A 20 -51.46 -3.41 24.04
N CYS A 21 -51.70 -3.07 25.30
CA CYS A 21 -53.04 -2.99 25.87
C CYS A 21 -53.88 -1.90 25.16
N TRP A 22 -53.25 -0.76 24.87
CA TRP A 22 -53.84 0.29 24.05
C TRP A 22 -54.09 -0.18 22.60
N LEU A 23 -53.20 -0.96 22.01
CA LEU A 23 -53.31 -1.51 20.65
C LEU A 23 -54.42 -2.56 20.51
N ILE A 24 -54.59 -3.42 21.52
CA ILE A 24 -55.72 -4.36 21.62
C ILE A 24 -57.05 -3.59 21.69
N ASN A 25 -57.04 -2.41 22.32
CA ASN A 25 -58.20 -1.53 22.41
C ASN A 25 -58.61 -0.87 21.08
N GLN A 26 -57.74 -0.95 20.05
CA GLN A 26 -57.99 -0.42 18.70
C GLN A 26 -58.49 -1.49 17.72
N PHE A 27 -58.74 -2.74 18.16
CA PHE A 27 -59.26 -3.77 17.27
C PHE A 27 -60.71 -3.47 16.84
N PRO A 28 -61.04 -3.60 15.53
CA PRO A 28 -62.37 -3.27 15.00
C PRO A 28 -63.53 -4.04 15.65
N SER A 29 -63.28 -5.27 16.11
CA SER A 29 -64.27 -6.18 16.70
C SER A 29 -64.62 -5.90 18.18
N LYS A 30 -64.02 -4.87 18.79
CA LYS A 30 -64.29 -4.53 20.20
C LYS A 30 -65.74 -4.08 20.42
N ASN A 31 -66.34 -3.41 19.43
CA ASN A 31 -67.69 -2.89 19.54
C ASN A 31 -68.76 -4.00 19.63
N ASP A 32 -68.44 -5.22 19.18
CA ASP A 32 -69.36 -6.37 19.20
C ASP A 32 -69.34 -7.15 20.54
N LEU A 33 -68.41 -6.85 21.45
CA LEU A 33 -68.11 -7.69 22.62
C LEU A 33 -68.48 -7.07 23.99
N HIS A 34 -69.03 -5.84 24.03
CA HIS A 34 -69.53 -5.17 25.25
C HIS A 34 -68.64 -5.29 26.52
N ILE A 35 -67.31 -5.27 26.39
CA ILE A 35 -66.41 -5.29 27.55
C ILE A 35 -66.17 -3.86 28.04
N PRO A 36 -66.51 -3.52 29.29
CA PRO A 36 -66.33 -2.16 29.80
C PRO A 36 -64.85 -1.83 29.97
N ASN A 37 -64.45 -0.64 29.50
CA ASN A 37 -63.07 -0.15 29.58
C ASN A 37 -62.52 -0.19 31.01
N SER A 38 -63.38 0.01 32.02
CA SER A 38 -63.02 -0.05 33.44
C SER A 38 -62.47 -1.40 33.88
N LEU A 39 -62.94 -2.51 33.30
CA LEU A 39 -62.49 -3.87 33.63
C LEU A 39 -61.11 -4.18 33.03
N ILE A 40 -60.82 -3.61 31.85
CA ILE A 40 -59.51 -3.70 31.22
C ILE A 40 -58.49 -2.85 31.98
N PHE A 41 -58.87 -1.62 32.36
CA PHE A 41 -58.02 -0.75 33.16
C PHE A 41 -57.77 -1.30 34.58
N SER A 42 -58.74 -2.00 35.19
CA SER A 42 -58.55 -2.64 36.49
C SER A 42 -57.63 -3.86 36.43
N LEU A 43 -57.78 -4.73 35.42
CA LEU A 43 -56.85 -5.84 35.15
C LEU A 43 -55.42 -5.33 34.90
N MET A 44 -55.29 -4.23 34.18
CA MET A 44 -54.01 -3.57 33.95
C MET A 44 -53.39 -3.04 35.25
N GLY A 45 -54.18 -2.40 36.11
CA GLY A 45 -53.74 -1.94 37.42
C GLY A 45 -53.27 -3.10 38.32
N VAL A 46 -54.00 -4.22 38.35
CA VAL A 46 -53.64 -5.42 39.12
C VAL A 46 -52.34 -6.04 38.62
N CYS A 47 -52.14 -6.13 37.31
CA CYS A 47 -50.89 -6.66 36.74
C CYS A 47 -49.67 -5.76 37.04
N ILE A 48 -49.85 -4.43 36.98
CA ILE A 48 -48.78 -3.47 37.33
C ILE A 48 -48.39 -3.61 38.80
N VAL A 49 -49.38 -3.70 39.70
CA VAL A 49 -49.14 -3.87 41.14
C VAL A 49 -48.50 -5.23 41.45
N ALA A 50 -48.94 -6.32 40.82
CA ALA A 50 -48.38 -7.65 41.01
C ALA A 50 -46.91 -7.73 40.54
N LEU A 51 -46.58 -7.11 39.40
CA LEU A 51 -45.22 -7.04 38.89
C LEU A 51 -44.32 -6.17 39.80
N PHE A 52 -44.84 -5.06 40.32
CA PHE A 52 -44.11 -4.20 41.25
C PHE A 52 -43.81 -4.91 42.59
N ILE A 53 -44.75 -5.70 43.11
CA ILE A 53 -44.57 -6.51 44.34
C ILE A 53 -43.54 -7.63 44.12
N LEU A 54 -43.55 -8.28 42.94
CA LEU A 54 -42.60 -9.33 42.58
C LEU A 54 -41.17 -8.78 42.41
N GLU A 55 -41.04 -7.57 41.86
CA GLU A 55 -39.74 -6.92 41.69
C GLU A 55 -39.14 -6.46 43.03
N LEU A 56 -39.98 -6.00 43.97
CA LEU A 56 -39.60 -5.74 45.36
C LEU A 56 -39.15 -7.01 46.10
N SER A 57 -39.75 -8.17 45.83
CA SER A 57 -39.32 -9.46 46.40
C SER A 57 -38.01 -10.00 45.78
N SER A 58 -37.73 -9.67 44.52
CA SER A 58 -36.53 -10.14 43.79
C SER A 58 -35.21 -9.52 44.26
N LYS A 59 -35.26 -8.41 45.01
CA LYS A 59 -34.08 -7.75 45.60
C LYS A 59 -33.35 -8.58 46.66
N SER A 60 -33.86 -9.76 47.04
CA SER A 60 -33.28 -10.61 48.07
C SER A 60 -32.32 -11.71 47.59
N GLN A 61 -32.08 -11.88 46.28
CA GLN A 61 -31.14 -12.89 45.78
C GLN A 61 -30.16 -12.32 44.74
N SER A 62 -28.92 -12.11 45.19
CA SER A 62 -27.78 -11.73 44.37
C SER A 62 -27.20 -12.95 43.63
N SER A 63 -27.34 -12.99 42.30
CA SER A 63 -26.36 -13.67 41.45
C SER A 63 -26.34 -13.09 40.03
N PRO A 64 -25.17 -12.88 39.38
CA PRO A 64 -25.04 -12.02 38.19
C PRO A 64 -25.25 -12.76 36.86
N ALA A 65 -25.69 -14.02 36.86
CA ALA A 65 -25.70 -14.86 35.66
C ALA A 65 -27.02 -14.84 34.86
N SER A 66 -28.08 -14.17 35.32
CA SER A 66 -29.41 -14.22 34.70
C SER A 66 -29.68 -13.12 33.65
N GLY A 67 -28.78 -12.14 33.48
CA GLY A 67 -29.02 -10.98 32.61
C GLY A 67 -29.16 -11.28 31.11
N LYS A 68 -28.66 -12.42 30.62
CA LYS A 68 -28.73 -12.79 29.19
C LYS A 68 -29.96 -13.62 28.80
N GLN A 69 -30.72 -14.17 29.75
CA GLN A 69 -31.91 -14.99 29.45
C GLN A 69 -33.23 -14.21 29.46
N ASN A 70 -33.27 -13.01 30.03
CA ASN A 70 -34.53 -12.26 30.19
C ASN A 70 -35.02 -11.54 28.92
N TRP A 71 -34.16 -11.26 27.93
CA TRP A 71 -34.61 -10.58 26.70
C TRP A 71 -35.40 -11.49 25.77
N LEU A 72 -35.04 -12.77 25.69
CA LEU A 72 -35.73 -13.78 24.86
C LEU A 72 -37.18 -14.02 25.30
N VAL A 73 -37.46 -13.90 26.60
CA VAL A 73 -38.80 -14.09 27.17
C VAL A 73 -39.74 -12.94 26.81
N GLY A 74 -39.22 -11.71 26.65
CA GLY A 74 -39.99 -10.55 26.17
C GLY A 74 -40.10 -10.45 24.64
N PHE A 75 -39.14 -11.02 23.89
CA PHE A 75 -39.06 -10.85 22.43
C PHE A 75 -40.02 -11.74 21.62
N LEU A 76 -40.36 -12.92 22.14
CA LEU A 76 -41.28 -13.86 21.49
C LEU A 76 -42.74 -13.36 21.41
N PRO A 77 -43.32 -12.73 22.45
CA PRO A 77 -44.61 -12.06 22.35
C PRO A 77 -44.59 -10.85 21.41
N LEU A 78 -43.47 -10.11 21.36
CA LEU A 78 -43.27 -8.94 20.49
C LEU A 78 -43.30 -9.30 19.00
N THR A 79 -42.60 -10.37 18.61
CA THR A 79 -42.60 -10.84 17.22
C THR A 79 -43.92 -11.49 16.84
N GLY A 80 -44.50 -12.32 17.72
CA GLY A 80 -45.80 -12.94 17.50
C GLY A 80 -46.94 -11.93 17.35
N GLY A 81 -47.01 -10.92 18.23
CA GLY A 81 -48.03 -9.87 18.19
C GLY A 81 -47.89 -8.92 17.00
N GLY A 82 -46.66 -8.58 16.60
CA GLY A 82 -46.40 -7.76 15.42
C GLY A 82 -46.78 -8.46 14.10
N ILE A 83 -46.50 -9.76 13.99
CA ILE A 83 -46.90 -10.59 12.85
C ILE A 83 -48.44 -10.68 12.76
N LEU A 84 -49.12 -10.92 13.89
CA LEU A 84 -50.58 -10.97 13.93
C LEU A 84 -51.25 -9.63 13.55
N TYR A 85 -50.73 -8.50 14.06
CA TYR A 85 -51.25 -7.17 13.72
C TYR A 85 -51.12 -6.86 12.23
N SER A 86 -49.98 -7.24 11.62
CA SER A 86 -49.77 -7.07 10.18
C SER A 86 -50.78 -7.89 9.37
N LEU A 87 -50.99 -9.15 9.73
CA LEU A 87 -51.94 -10.04 9.05
C LEU A 87 -53.39 -9.53 9.11
N ILE A 88 -53.79 -8.90 10.22
CA ILE A 88 -55.15 -8.37 10.43
C ILE A 88 -55.32 -7.01 9.74
N LYS A 89 -54.35 -6.10 9.83
CA LYS A 89 -54.43 -4.75 9.22
C LYS A 89 -54.45 -4.77 7.69
N PHE A 90 -53.77 -5.73 7.09
CA PHE A 90 -53.73 -5.90 5.64
C PHE A 90 -54.82 -6.84 5.07
N GLN A 91 -55.89 -7.11 5.85
CA GLN A 91 -57.05 -7.95 5.44
C GLN A 91 -56.68 -9.34 4.92
N GLN A 92 -55.57 -9.93 5.37
CA GLN A 92 -55.12 -11.27 4.93
C GLN A 92 -55.81 -12.42 5.68
N VAL A 93 -56.77 -12.12 6.57
CA VAL A 93 -57.54 -13.11 7.34
C VAL A 93 -59.04 -12.91 7.05
N PRO A 94 -59.78 -13.96 6.63
CA PRO A 94 -61.21 -13.86 6.35
C PRO A 94 -62.01 -13.43 7.60
N ALA A 95 -63.09 -12.66 7.41
CA ALA A 95 -63.91 -12.09 8.48
C ALA A 95 -64.57 -13.13 9.42
N GLU A 96 -64.60 -14.39 9.03
CA GLU A 96 -65.12 -15.51 9.83
C GLU A 96 -64.14 -15.97 10.92
N PHE A 97 -62.85 -15.65 10.79
CA PHE A 97 -61.78 -16.10 11.69
C PHE A 97 -61.33 -15.02 12.69
N THR A 98 -61.81 -13.78 12.58
CA THR A 98 -61.37 -12.65 13.42
C THR A 98 -61.67 -12.86 14.91
N SER A 99 -62.81 -13.44 15.27
CA SER A 99 -63.16 -13.74 16.66
C SER A 99 -62.25 -14.84 17.25
N ALA A 100 -62.04 -15.93 16.50
CA ALA A 100 -61.16 -17.03 16.91
C ALA A 100 -59.70 -16.58 17.03
N VAL A 101 -59.22 -15.76 16.09
CA VAL A 101 -57.87 -15.18 16.09
C VAL A 101 -57.71 -14.20 17.27
N PHE A 102 -58.73 -13.39 17.58
CA PHE A 102 -58.72 -12.53 18.77
C PHE A 102 -58.60 -13.33 20.07
N TYR A 103 -59.43 -14.37 20.26
CA TYR A 103 -59.36 -15.23 21.45
C TYR A 103 -58.07 -16.04 21.54
N THR A 104 -57.53 -16.49 20.41
CA THR A 104 -56.24 -17.21 20.36
C THR A 104 -55.08 -16.28 20.72
N SER A 105 -55.09 -15.04 20.20
CA SER A 105 -54.10 -14.02 20.54
C SER A 105 -54.19 -13.61 22.00
N LEU A 106 -55.41 -13.43 22.54
CA LEU A 106 -55.64 -13.11 23.95
C LEU A 106 -55.18 -14.26 24.87
N SER A 107 -55.43 -15.51 24.47
CA SER A 107 -54.98 -16.70 25.20
C SER A 107 -53.46 -16.83 25.21
N LEU A 108 -52.79 -16.62 24.07
CA LEU A 108 -51.33 -16.61 23.97
C LEU A 108 -50.70 -15.46 24.78
N PHE A 109 -51.35 -14.30 24.85
CA PHE A 109 -50.94 -13.19 25.69
C PHE A 109 -51.05 -13.52 27.18
N VAL A 110 -52.17 -14.12 27.62
CA VAL A 110 -52.34 -14.56 29.02
C VAL A 110 -51.31 -15.63 29.37
N VAL A 111 -51.05 -16.61 28.49
CA VAL A 111 -49.99 -17.60 28.69
C VAL A 111 -48.61 -16.94 28.76
N GLY A 112 -48.32 -15.98 27.86
CA GLY A 112 -47.06 -15.23 27.85
C GLY A 112 -46.83 -14.38 29.10
N ILE A 113 -47.89 -13.91 29.75
CA ILE A 113 -47.82 -13.15 31.01
C ILE A 113 -47.74 -14.07 32.23
N VAL A 114 -48.45 -15.19 32.23
CA VAL A 114 -48.57 -16.08 33.40
C VAL A 114 -47.40 -17.07 33.47
N LEU A 115 -46.91 -17.56 32.34
CA LEU A 115 -45.89 -18.61 32.29
C LEU A 115 -44.54 -18.17 32.88
N PRO A 116 -43.99 -16.97 32.60
CA PRO A 116 -42.71 -16.56 33.16
C PRO A 116 -42.71 -16.38 34.69
N PRO A 117 -43.72 -15.76 35.33
CA PRO A 117 -43.85 -15.73 36.79
C PRO A 117 -44.00 -17.11 37.42
N VAL A 118 -44.75 -18.02 36.78
CA VAL A 118 -44.96 -19.40 37.28
C VAL A 118 -43.66 -20.21 37.26
N LEU A 119 -42.80 -19.99 36.26
CA LEU A 119 -41.49 -20.63 36.17
C LEU A 119 -40.50 -20.15 37.24
N LEU A 120 -40.75 -19.00 37.86
CA LEU A 120 -39.93 -18.44 38.95
C LEU A 120 -40.42 -18.88 40.35
N LEU A 121 -41.54 -19.59 40.47
CA LEU A 121 -42.08 -20.08 41.75
C LEU A 121 -41.37 -21.34 42.27
N PRO A 122 -41.39 -21.60 43.60
CA PRO A 122 -40.88 -22.85 44.18
C PRO A 122 -41.54 -24.11 43.59
N ARG A 123 -40.79 -25.23 43.48
CA ARG A 123 -41.22 -26.48 42.80
C ARG A 123 -42.56 -27.06 43.28
N THR A 124 -42.96 -26.79 44.52
CA THR A 124 -44.25 -27.21 45.10
C THR A 124 -45.43 -26.46 44.48
N TRP A 125 -45.27 -25.16 44.23
CA TRP A 125 -46.27 -24.30 43.58
C TRP A 125 -46.29 -24.48 42.07
N GLN A 126 -45.12 -24.72 41.45
CA GLN A 126 -45.04 -25.07 40.03
C GLN A 126 -45.92 -26.28 39.71
N ARG A 127 -45.88 -27.37 40.49
CA ARG A 127 -46.72 -28.55 40.25
C ARG A 127 -48.22 -28.29 40.37
N ARG A 128 -48.66 -27.32 41.18
CA ARG A 128 -50.09 -26.98 41.34
C ARG A 128 -50.58 -26.01 40.26
N LEU A 129 -49.79 -24.98 39.94
CA LEU A 129 -50.15 -24.02 38.89
C LEU A 129 -49.98 -24.58 37.47
N PHE A 130 -49.17 -25.62 37.29
CA PHE A 130 -48.93 -26.25 35.99
C PHE A 130 -50.20 -26.85 35.35
N TRP A 131 -51.19 -27.24 36.15
CA TRP A 131 -52.45 -27.83 35.67
C TRP A 131 -53.55 -26.79 35.42
N LEU A 132 -53.32 -25.52 35.74
CA LEU A 132 -54.29 -24.45 35.47
C LEU A 132 -54.54 -24.22 33.98
N PRO A 133 -53.53 -24.13 33.10
CA PRO A 133 -53.78 -23.86 31.68
C PRO A 133 -54.62 -24.94 30.98
N PRO A 134 -54.35 -26.25 31.15
CA PRO A 134 -55.22 -27.30 30.59
C PRO A 134 -56.66 -27.24 31.13
N ALA A 135 -56.83 -27.00 32.43
CA ALA A 135 -58.16 -26.91 33.04
C ALA A 135 -58.97 -25.70 32.54
N VAL A 136 -58.30 -24.57 32.31
CA VAL A 136 -58.92 -23.35 31.75
C VAL A 136 -59.27 -23.54 30.28
N PHE A 137 -58.39 -24.17 29.48
CA PHE A 137 -58.69 -24.46 28.07
C PHE A 137 -59.84 -25.46 27.90
N LEU A 138 -59.90 -26.49 28.74
CA LEU A 138 -61.02 -27.44 28.79
C LEU A 138 -62.34 -26.74 29.13
N TRP A 139 -62.34 -25.86 30.15
CA TRP A 139 -63.54 -25.14 30.57
C TRP A 139 -64.06 -24.18 29.48
N ILE A 140 -63.15 -23.47 28.80
CA ILE A 140 -63.48 -22.58 27.68
C ILE A 140 -63.98 -23.38 26.47
N GLY A 141 -63.37 -24.53 26.17
CA GLY A 141 -63.83 -25.43 25.11
C GLY A 141 -65.26 -25.94 25.35
N ILE A 142 -65.57 -26.34 26.58
CA ILE A 142 -66.93 -26.77 26.99
C ILE A 142 -67.94 -25.62 26.89
N HIS A 143 -67.53 -24.40 27.23
CA HIS A 143 -68.35 -23.21 27.08
C HIS A 143 -68.73 -22.95 25.61
N PHE A 144 -67.78 -23.05 24.68
CA PHE A 144 -68.05 -22.89 23.25
C PHE A 144 -68.87 -24.04 22.65
N LEU A 145 -68.71 -25.27 23.14
CA LEU A 145 -69.58 -26.42 22.81
C LEU A 145 -71.04 -26.14 23.18
N ARG A 146 -71.29 -25.58 24.37
CA ARG A 146 -72.65 -25.23 24.82
C ARG A 146 -73.30 -24.11 24.00
N GLN A 147 -72.50 -23.27 23.35
CA GLN A 147 -72.98 -22.19 22.48
C GLN A 147 -73.11 -22.60 21.01
N GLY A 148 -72.88 -23.88 20.66
CA GLY A 148 -72.97 -24.37 19.29
C GLY A 148 -71.82 -23.92 18.37
N GLN A 149 -70.75 -23.36 18.93
CA GLN A 149 -69.59 -22.86 18.19
C GLN A 149 -68.52 -23.94 18.03
N TRP A 150 -68.80 -24.92 17.16
CA TRP A 150 -68.01 -26.14 17.01
C TRP A 150 -66.55 -25.91 16.58
N ILE A 151 -66.31 -24.91 15.73
CA ILE A 151 -64.95 -24.57 15.26
C ILE A 151 -64.10 -24.04 16.42
N SER A 152 -64.65 -23.12 17.23
CA SER A 152 -63.98 -22.58 18.42
C SER A 152 -63.75 -23.63 19.49
N ALA A 153 -64.70 -24.56 19.68
CA ALA A 153 -64.50 -25.67 20.60
C ALA A 153 -63.37 -26.61 20.15
N PHE A 154 -63.31 -26.92 18.85
CA PHE A 154 -62.27 -27.78 18.30
C PHE A 154 -60.87 -27.18 18.43
N THR A 155 -60.71 -25.87 18.21
CA THR A 155 -59.42 -25.20 18.36
C THR A 155 -58.92 -25.22 19.81
N PHE A 156 -59.80 -25.02 20.79
CA PHE A 156 -59.43 -25.11 22.21
C PHE A 156 -59.09 -26.54 22.66
N LEU A 157 -59.74 -27.56 22.09
CA LEU A 157 -59.40 -28.97 22.33
C LEU A 157 -58.01 -29.33 21.78
N VAL A 158 -57.65 -28.82 20.59
CA VAL A 158 -56.29 -28.97 20.04
C VAL A 158 -55.26 -28.27 20.94
N LEU A 159 -55.56 -27.06 21.41
CA LEU A 159 -54.71 -26.32 22.34
C LEU A 159 -54.52 -27.05 23.68
N GLU A 160 -55.55 -27.74 24.17
CA GLU A 160 -55.47 -28.58 25.37
C GLU A 160 -54.52 -29.76 25.17
N VAL A 161 -54.63 -30.48 24.04
CA VAL A 161 -53.72 -31.59 23.69
C VAL A 161 -52.27 -31.10 23.61
N VAL A 162 -52.03 -29.93 23.01
CA VAL A 162 -50.69 -29.32 22.95
C VAL A 162 -50.17 -28.93 24.34
N ALA A 163 -51.03 -28.37 25.19
CA ALA A 163 -50.68 -28.03 26.58
C ALA A 163 -50.30 -29.27 27.40
N LEU A 164 -50.95 -30.42 27.15
CA LEU A 164 -50.65 -31.69 27.81
C LEU A 164 -49.37 -32.36 27.28
N LEU A 165 -49.00 -32.13 26.01
CA LEU A 165 -47.77 -32.69 25.40
C LEU A 165 -46.49 -31.94 25.75
N LEU A 166 -46.58 -30.61 25.95
CA LEU A 166 -45.47 -29.74 26.37
C LEU A 166 -44.61 -30.27 27.54
N PRO A 167 -45.17 -30.75 28.68
CA PRO A 167 -44.37 -31.28 29.79
C PRO A 167 -43.61 -32.57 29.44
N ILE A 168 -44.18 -33.41 28.57
CA ILE A 168 -43.58 -34.67 28.15
C ILE A 168 -42.35 -34.36 27.29
N ILE A 169 -42.50 -33.43 26.35
CA ILE A 169 -41.41 -32.93 25.50
C ILE A 169 -40.31 -32.29 26.37
N PHE A 170 -40.68 -31.49 27.37
CA PHE A 170 -39.72 -30.85 28.26
C PHE A 170 -38.90 -31.87 29.06
N ARG A 171 -39.56 -32.90 29.64
CA ARG A 171 -38.86 -33.99 30.34
C ARG A 171 -37.95 -34.79 29.42
N PHE A 172 -38.36 -35.00 28.16
CA PHE A 172 -37.53 -35.67 27.17
C PHE A 172 -36.27 -34.85 26.81
N ILE A 173 -36.42 -33.54 26.59
CA ILE A 173 -35.30 -32.62 26.32
C ILE A 173 -34.33 -32.55 27.50
N ASP A 174 -34.81 -32.49 28.74
CA ASP A 174 -33.93 -32.47 29.91
C ASP A 174 -33.16 -33.79 30.09
N LYS A 175 -33.80 -34.92 29.77
CA LYS A 175 -33.15 -36.24 29.80
C LYS A 175 -32.09 -36.37 28.70
N LEU A 176 -32.38 -35.87 27.49
CA LEU A 176 -31.43 -35.75 26.39
C LEU A 176 -30.24 -34.84 26.73
N ARG A 177 -30.51 -33.70 27.39
CA ARG A 177 -29.48 -32.75 27.84
C ARG A 177 -28.55 -33.35 28.89
N GLN A 178 -29.08 -34.18 29.79
CA GLN A 178 -28.26 -34.88 30.79
C GLN A 178 -27.40 -35.99 30.16
N GLN A 179 -27.93 -36.73 29.19
CA GLN A 179 -27.16 -37.78 28.50
C GLN A 179 -26.11 -37.23 27.53
N SER A 180 -26.37 -36.10 26.86
CA SER A 180 -25.42 -35.49 25.91
C SER A 180 -24.23 -34.80 26.60
N LYS A 181 -24.40 -34.31 27.84
CA LYS A 181 -23.32 -33.73 28.66
C LYS A 181 -22.16 -34.68 28.94
N ALA A 182 -22.40 -35.98 29.05
CA ALA A 182 -21.38 -36.95 29.44
C ALA A 182 -20.51 -37.49 28.28
N ARG A 183 -20.90 -37.28 27.01
CA ARG A 183 -20.18 -37.85 25.85
C ARG A 183 -19.80 -36.85 24.76
N LEU A 184 -20.59 -35.81 24.50
CA LEU A 184 -20.35 -34.92 23.35
C LEU A 184 -19.55 -33.65 23.70
N TYR A 185 -19.61 -33.17 24.95
CA TYR A 185 -19.04 -31.86 25.32
C TYR A 185 -17.54 -31.69 25.03
N PRO A 186 -16.64 -32.63 25.37
CA PRO A 186 -15.21 -32.40 25.12
C PRO A 186 -14.80 -32.49 23.64
N LEU A 187 -15.55 -33.20 22.80
CA LEU A 187 -15.27 -33.35 21.36
C LEU A 187 -15.83 -32.19 20.51
N VAL A 188 -16.89 -31.54 21.00
CA VAL A 188 -17.61 -30.50 20.28
C VAL A 188 -17.03 -29.11 20.57
N ASP A 189 -16.61 -28.79 21.80
CA ASP A 189 -16.10 -27.45 22.16
C ASP A 189 -14.85 -27.06 21.36
N GLN A 190 -13.85 -27.95 21.29
CA GLN A 190 -12.58 -27.64 20.62
C GLN A 190 -12.73 -27.43 19.11
N ARG A 191 -13.72 -28.07 18.47
CA ARG A 191 -14.05 -27.87 17.05
C ARG A 191 -15.02 -26.71 16.83
N MET A 192 -16.00 -26.52 17.71
CA MET A 192 -16.97 -25.43 17.65
C MET A 192 -16.32 -24.07 17.85
N ASP A 193 -15.36 -23.91 18.77
CA ASP A 193 -14.70 -22.61 18.97
C ASP A 193 -13.87 -22.20 17.75
N SER A 194 -13.20 -23.16 17.11
CA SER A 194 -12.44 -22.89 15.87
C SER A 194 -13.35 -22.57 14.68
N LEU A 195 -14.49 -23.27 14.55
CA LEU A 195 -15.47 -23.06 13.49
C LEU A 195 -16.27 -21.78 13.72
N ALA A 196 -16.69 -21.50 14.95
CA ALA A 196 -17.36 -20.28 15.35
C ALA A 196 -16.44 -19.08 15.16
N ALA A 197 -15.16 -19.15 15.57
CA ALA A 197 -14.20 -18.07 15.30
C ALA A 197 -14.01 -17.83 13.80
N THR A 198 -13.96 -18.89 12.98
CA THR A 198 -13.84 -18.77 11.52
C THR A 198 -15.10 -18.21 10.85
N VAL A 199 -16.28 -18.60 11.34
CA VAL A 199 -17.58 -18.12 10.82
C VAL A 199 -17.83 -16.68 11.27
N ILE A 200 -17.54 -16.34 12.52
CA ILE A 200 -17.61 -14.97 13.05
C ILE A 200 -16.61 -14.09 12.29
N SER A 201 -15.36 -14.51 12.09
CA SER A 201 -14.39 -13.71 11.33
C SER A 201 -14.82 -13.49 9.88
N LYS A 202 -15.44 -14.50 9.24
CA LYS A 202 -16.00 -14.36 7.89
C LYS A 202 -17.23 -13.46 7.84
N LEU A 203 -18.10 -13.54 8.84
CA LEU A 203 -19.29 -12.68 8.95
C LEU A 203 -18.90 -11.23 9.28
N GLU A 204 -17.94 -11.03 10.18
CA GLU A 204 -17.33 -9.72 10.46
C GLU A 204 -16.66 -9.17 9.21
N PHE A 205 -15.91 -9.99 8.46
CA PHE A 205 -15.32 -9.60 7.18
C PHE A 205 -16.39 -9.17 6.17
N LEU A 206 -17.46 -9.95 5.98
CA LEU A 206 -18.55 -9.64 5.06
C LEU A 206 -19.33 -8.38 5.48
N LEU A 207 -19.67 -8.26 6.76
CA LEU A 207 -20.35 -7.07 7.30
C LEU A 207 -19.48 -5.83 7.15
N TRP A 208 -18.17 -5.92 7.40
CA TRP A 208 -17.25 -4.81 7.22
C TRP A 208 -16.93 -4.53 5.75
N GLU A 209 -16.87 -5.50 4.86
CA GLU A 209 -16.68 -5.27 3.42
C GLU A 209 -17.81 -4.41 2.84
N VAL A 210 -19.02 -4.53 3.39
CA VAL A 210 -20.19 -3.72 3.03
C VAL A 210 -20.25 -2.38 3.78
N THR A 211 -19.70 -2.28 4.99
CA THR A 211 -19.89 -1.11 5.88
C THR A 211 -18.64 -0.26 6.17
N SER A 212 -17.43 -0.74 5.86
CA SER A 212 -16.18 -0.08 6.25
C SER A 212 -15.80 1.10 5.35
N PRO A 213 -15.40 2.25 5.90
CA PRO A 213 -14.71 3.28 5.14
C PRO A 213 -13.25 2.89 4.80
N PHE A 214 -12.72 1.76 5.31
CA PHE A 214 -11.31 1.38 5.17
C PHE A 214 -10.85 1.34 3.71
N HIS A 215 -11.61 0.70 2.81
CA HIS A 215 -11.24 0.60 1.40
C HIS A 215 -11.08 2.01 0.79
N ARG A 216 -12.03 2.91 1.05
CA ARG A 216 -11.96 4.29 0.57
C ARG A 216 -10.76 5.05 1.16
N GLN A 217 -10.53 4.92 2.46
CA GLN A 217 -9.40 5.57 3.16
C GLN A 217 -8.05 5.05 2.65
N TYR A 218 -7.93 3.75 2.41
CA TYR A 218 -6.73 3.13 1.85
C TYR A 218 -6.41 3.71 0.47
N TYR A 219 -7.39 3.77 -0.43
CA TYR A 219 -7.21 4.31 -1.78
C TYR A 219 -6.92 5.82 -1.76
N GLN A 220 -7.59 6.59 -0.89
CA GLN A 220 -7.29 8.01 -0.69
C GLN A 220 -5.86 8.25 -0.19
N ASN A 221 -5.37 7.42 0.74
CA ASN A 221 -4.01 7.50 1.23
C ASN A 221 -2.97 7.22 0.13
N LEU A 222 -3.23 6.20 -0.70
CA LEU A 222 -2.39 5.91 -1.87
C LEU A 222 -2.37 7.07 -2.87
N ILE A 223 -3.54 7.64 -3.20
CA ILE A 223 -3.63 8.80 -4.10
C ILE A 223 -2.83 9.97 -3.52
N PHE A 224 -2.99 10.28 -2.24
CA PHE A 224 -2.29 11.38 -1.60
C PHE A 224 -0.77 11.19 -1.66
N THR A 225 -0.30 9.97 -1.39
CA THR A 225 1.12 9.62 -1.35
C THR A 225 1.76 9.70 -2.74
N TYR A 226 1.08 9.20 -3.78
CA TYR A 226 1.67 8.98 -5.12
C TYR A 226 1.22 9.98 -6.21
N ARG A 227 0.35 10.95 -5.92
CA ARG A 227 -0.16 11.92 -6.93
C ARG A 227 0.91 12.84 -7.54
N THR A 228 1.97 13.16 -6.81
CA THR A 228 3.01 14.09 -7.28
C THR A 228 4.14 13.34 -7.98
N TYR A 229 4.65 13.90 -9.07
CA TYR A 229 5.81 13.36 -9.76
C TYR A 229 7.05 13.54 -8.90
N ARG A 230 7.51 12.45 -8.27
CA ARG A 230 8.75 12.43 -7.50
C ARG A 230 9.83 11.81 -8.39
N THR A 231 10.58 12.64 -9.11
CA THR A 231 11.88 12.19 -9.60
C THR A 231 12.73 11.84 -8.38
N GLN A 232 13.11 10.56 -8.24
CA GLN A 232 13.98 10.12 -7.15
C GLN A 232 15.16 11.09 -7.03
N GLY A 233 15.18 11.81 -5.91
CA GLY A 233 16.20 12.79 -5.60
C GLY A 233 16.05 14.18 -6.19
N LEU A 234 15.48 14.37 -7.37
CA LEU A 234 15.22 15.72 -7.87
C LEU A 234 13.87 16.17 -7.31
N LYS A 235 13.83 16.53 -6.02
CA LYS A 235 12.69 17.28 -5.48
C LYS A 235 12.69 18.63 -6.21
N THR A 236 11.89 18.75 -7.26
CA THR A 236 11.48 20.08 -7.71
C THR A 236 10.81 20.71 -6.51
N ALA A 237 11.35 21.82 -6.05
CA ALA A 237 11.10 22.26 -4.70
C ALA A 237 9.66 22.84 -4.60
N GLY A 238 8.75 22.15 -3.92
CA GLY A 238 7.41 22.65 -3.57
C GLY A 238 6.43 22.85 -4.74
N ALA A 239 5.91 24.07 -4.90
CA ALA A 239 4.73 24.42 -5.73
C ALA A 239 4.84 24.03 -7.22
N LEU A 240 6.05 23.78 -7.73
CA LEU A 240 6.34 23.49 -9.13
C LEU A 240 6.45 21.98 -9.48
N THR A 241 6.24 21.05 -8.53
CA THR A 241 6.32 19.60 -8.82
C THR A 241 5.13 19.12 -9.65
N PRO A 242 5.30 18.64 -10.90
CA PRO A 242 4.17 18.26 -11.75
C PRO A 242 3.37 17.07 -11.16
N ASP A 243 2.11 16.93 -11.55
CA ASP A 243 1.32 15.75 -11.19
C ASP A 243 1.84 14.55 -11.99
N LEU A 244 2.04 13.40 -11.33
CA LEU A 244 2.61 12.19 -11.95
C LEU A 244 1.82 11.78 -13.19
N ASP A 245 0.50 11.73 -13.10
CA ASP A 245 -0.41 11.36 -14.20
C ASP A 245 -0.25 12.24 -15.46
N LYS A 246 0.20 13.50 -15.29
CA LYS A 246 0.26 14.48 -16.39
C LYS A 246 1.61 14.49 -17.11
N VAL A 247 2.66 13.95 -16.50
CA VAL A 247 4.01 13.89 -17.10
C VAL A 247 4.50 12.47 -17.34
N PHE A 248 3.79 11.46 -16.82
CA PHE A 248 4.17 10.07 -17.01
C PHE A 248 4.07 9.65 -18.48
N VAL A 249 5.19 9.20 -19.03
CA VAL A 249 5.24 8.56 -20.34
C VAL A 249 5.40 7.05 -20.14
N PRO A 250 4.49 6.21 -20.69
CA PRO A 250 4.55 4.77 -20.50
C PRO A 250 5.87 4.16 -20.97
N LEU A 251 6.53 3.40 -20.09
CA LEU A 251 7.77 2.71 -20.41
C LEU A 251 7.54 1.59 -21.42
N ARG A 252 8.48 1.45 -22.35
CA ARG A 252 8.56 0.28 -23.22
C ARG A 252 9.34 -0.82 -22.52
N VAL A 253 8.94 -2.06 -22.73
CA VAL A 253 9.58 -3.24 -22.14
C VAL A 253 9.82 -4.30 -23.21
N ALA A 254 10.83 -5.14 -23.01
CA ALA A 254 11.09 -6.31 -23.84
C ALA A 254 11.35 -7.54 -22.96
N SER A 255 10.88 -8.71 -23.35
CA SER A 255 11.20 -9.96 -22.65
C SER A 255 12.63 -10.39 -23.03
N LYS A 256 13.52 -10.52 -22.04
CA LYS A 256 14.91 -10.97 -22.24
C LYS A 256 15.37 -11.87 -21.09
N ALA A 257 16.34 -12.75 -21.37
CA ALA A 257 17.02 -13.51 -20.34
C ALA A 257 17.90 -12.59 -19.45
N PRO A 258 17.97 -12.80 -18.12
CA PRO A 258 18.69 -11.93 -17.18
C PRO A 258 20.17 -11.64 -17.51
N GLY A 259 20.86 -12.61 -18.14
CA GLY A 259 22.27 -12.50 -18.52
C GLY A 259 22.55 -11.58 -19.71
N GLN A 260 21.54 -11.22 -20.50
CA GLN A 260 21.69 -10.42 -21.72
C GLN A 260 21.34 -8.94 -21.52
N ILE A 261 20.94 -8.55 -20.30
CA ILE A 261 20.47 -7.19 -19.98
C ILE A 261 21.66 -6.30 -19.63
N SER A 262 21.79 -5.16 -20.32
CA SER A 262 22.92 -4.22 -20.16
C SER A 262 22.81 -3.38 -18.89
N ALA A 263 23.92 -3.18 -18.17
CA ALA A 263 23.99 -2.34 -16.97
C ALA A 263 24.26 -0.85 -17.25
N ALA A 264 24.59 -0.48 -18.50
CA ALA A 264 24.91 0.89 -18.87
C ALA A 264 23.69 1.83 -18.72
N MET A 265 23.94 3.08 -18.29
CA MET A 265 22.89 4.09 -18.11
C MET A 265 22.31 4.57 -19.46
N ILE A 266 23.16 4.61 -20.50
CA ILE A 266 22.83 4.90 -21.89
C ILE A 266 22.78 3.56 -22.63
N GLN A 267 21.68 3.31 -23.33
CA GLN A 267 21.42 2.10 -24.09
C GLN A 267 20.75 2.49 -25.42
N GLU A 268 20.95 1.69 -26.45
CA GLU A 268 20.31 1.88 -27.76
C GLU A 268 18.88 1.35 -27.85
N GLN A 269 18.12 1.90 -28.81
CA GLN A 269 16.82 1.36 -29.21
C GLN A 269 17.00 0.03 -29.97
N GLN A 270 17.02 -1.09 -29.26
CA GLN A 270 17.21 -2.40 -29.89
C GLN A 270 15.91 -3.19 -30.18
N SER A 271 14.74 -2.71 -29.72
CA SER A 271 13.48 -3.45 -29.88
C SER A 271 12.44 -2.71 -30.74
N ALA A 272 11.97 -3.38 -31.79
CA ALA A 272 10.85 -2.96 -32.63
C ALA A 272 9.48 -3.17 -31.94
N ALA A 273 9.42 -4.01 -30.89
CA ALA A 273 8.18 -4.29 -30.19
C ALA A 273 7.85 -3.16 -29.19
N ASN A 274 6.71 -2.49 -29.39
CA ASN A 274 6.18 -1.45 -28.49
C ASN A 274 5.37 -2.05 -27.33
N LEU A 275 5.92 -3.07 -26.66
CA LEU A 275 5.26 -3.67 -25.49
C LEU A 275 5.40 -2.76 -24.27
N ARG A 276 4.36 -2.71 -23.45
CA ARG A 276 4.25 -1.97 -22.18
C ARG A 276 3.80 -2.91 -21.07
N ILE A 277 3.91 -2.50 -19.82
CA ILE A 277 3.50 -3.35 -18.67
C ILE A 277 2.04 -3.83 -18.78
N TRP A 278 1.15 -2.99 -19.31
CA TRP A 278 -0.27 -3.31 -19.49
C TRP A 278 -0.52 -4.48 -20.46
N ASN A 279 0.37 -4.72 -21.44
CA ASN A 279 0.26 -5.88 -22.33
C ASN A 279 0.38 -7.22 -21.57
N PHE A 280 1.03 -7.21 -20.40
CA PHE A 280 1.17 -8.37 -19.52
C PHE A 280 0.08 -8.40 -18.45
N LEU A 281 -0.18 -7.25 -17.80
CA LEU A 281 -1.18 -7.14 -16.73
C LEU A 281 -2.61 -7.46 -17.19
N THR A 282 -2.96 -7.16 -18.44
CA THR A 282 -4.28 -7.50 -19.01
C THR A 282 -4.45 -9.01 -19.27
N LYS A 283 -3.35 -9.77 -19.35
CA LYS A 283 -3.34 -11.19 -19.70
C LYS A 283 -3.02 -12.12 -18.52
N ILE A 284 -3.02 -11.61 -17.28
CA ILE A 284 -2.65 -12.43 -16.10
C ILE A 284 -3.65 -13.56 -15.79
N SER A 285 -4.89 -13.46 -16.27
CA SER A 285 -5.89 -14.53 -16.19
C SER A 285 -5.62 -15.64 -17.20
N GLU A 286 -4.99 -15.32 -18.33
CA GLU A 286 -4.69 -16.25 -19.43
C GLU A 286 -3.34 -16.93 -19.24
N GLN A 287 -2.34 -16.19 -18.75
CA GLN A 287 -0.97 -16.68 -18.60
C GLN A 287 -0.49 -16.55 -17.15
N SER A 288 -0.31 -17.68 -16.47
CA SER A 288 0.17 -17.73 -15.09
C SER A 288 1.56 -17.11 -14.91
N ALA A 289 2.42 -17.20 -15.94
CA ALA A 289 3.74 -16.57 -15.94
C ALA A 289 3.68 -15.04 -15.75
N TYR A 290 2.60 -14.38 -16.19
CA TYR A 290 2.44 -12.93 -16.04
C TYR A 290 2.00 -12.51 -14.64
N LYS A 291 1.74 -13.46 -13.73
CA LYS A 291 1.51 -13.16 -12.31
C LYS A 291 2.80 -12.87 -11.55
N ARG A 292 3.97 -13.18 -12.10
CA ARG A 292 5.26 -13.04 -11.40
C ARG A 292 6.28 -12.39 -12.32
N ILE A 293 6.31 -11.07 -12.31
CA ILE A 293 7.08 -10.24 -13.24
C ILE A 293 8.28 -9.64 -12.52
N VAL A 294 9.46 -9.72 -13.14
CA VAL A 294 10.63 -8.92 -12.75
C VAL A 294 10.89 -7.87 -13.82
N VAL A 295 10.99 -6.61 -13.43
CA VAL A 295 11.29 -5.47 -14.31
C VAL A 295 12.72 -4.99 -14.04
N ILE A 296 13.59 -5.18 -15.02
CA ILE A 296 15.02 -4.84 -14.94
C ILE A 296 15.31 -3.63 -15.82
N GLY A 297 16.17 -2.73 -15.35
CA GLY A 297 16.56 -1.56 -16.15
C GLY A 297 17.73 -0.81 -15.52
N SER A 298 18.39 0.02 -16.32
CA SER A 298 19.51 0.84 -15.87
C SER A 298 19.09 1.90 -14.83
N PRO A 299 20.05 2.53 -14.12
CA PRO A 299 19.75 3.66 -13.22
C PRO A 299 19.00 4.77 -13.97
N GLY A 300 17.99 5.38 -13.35
CA GLY A 300 17.20 6.45 -13.98
C GLY A 300 16.22 6.01 -15.07
N SER A 301 16.07 4.71 -15.33
CA SER A 301 15.17 4.18 -16.38
C SER A 301 13.67 4.32 -16.09
N GLY A 302 13.28 4.83 -14.91
CA GLY A 302 11.88 5.05 -14.53
C GLY A 302 11.15 3.86 -13.87
N LYS A 303 11.86 2.82 -13.40
CA LYS A 303 11.25 1.63 -12.76
C LYS A 303 10.38 1.98 -11.54
N THR A 304 10.91 2.76 -10.61
CA THR A 304 10.16 3.24 -9.45
C THR A 304 8.94 4.06 -9.88
N THR A 305 9.13 5.00 -10.81
CA THR A 305 8.05 5.82 -11.37
C THR A 305 6.95 4.98 -12.03
N LEU A 306 7.31 3.86 -12.68
CA LEU A 306 6.34 2.91 -13.23
C LEU A 306 5.47 2.28 -12.13
N LEU A 307 6.07 1.84 -11.01
CA LEU A 307 5.33 1.24 -9.90
C LEU A 307 4.45 2.26 -9.17
N GLU A 308 4.94 3.48 -8.99
CA GLU A 308 4.16 4.59 -8.40
C GLU A 308 2.97 4.94 -9.32
N HIS A 309 3.19 5.02 -10.62
CA HIS A 309 2.12 5.29 -11.59
C HIS A 309 1.08 4.15 -11.62
N LEU A 310 1.52 2.88 -11.57
CA LEU A 310 0.60 1.74 -11.46
C LEU A 310 -0.23 1.82 -10.18
N THR A 311 0.41 2.13 -9.05
CA THR A 311 -0.27 2.31 -7.76
C THR A 311 -1.34 3.40 -7.86
N LEU A 312 -0.99 4.56 -8.41
CA LEU A 312 -1.91 5.68 -8.61
C LEU A 312 -3.05 5.33 -9.57
N THR A 313 -2.74 4.69 -10.70
CA THR A 313 -3.72 4.27 -11.71
C THR A 313 -4.77 3.32 -11.11
N TYR A 314 -4.33 2.31 -10.37
CA TYR A 314 -5.22 1.37 -9.69
C TYR A 314 -6.00 2.04 -8.56
N ALA A 315 -5.35 2.92 -7.79
CA ALA A 315 -6.00 3.65 -6.70
C ALA A 315 -7.06 4.66 -7.20
N GLN A 316 -6.95 5.15 -8.43
CA GLN A 316 -7.95 6.01 -9.06
C GLN A 316 -8.96 5.23 -9.93
N HIS A 317 -8.83 3.91 -10.01
CA HIS A 317 -9.62 3.04 -10.88
C HIS A 317 -9.55 3.40 -12.38
N ARG A 318 -8.38 3.88 -12.83
CA ARG A 318 -8.12 4.30 -14.22
C ARG A 318 -7.36 3.26 -15.06
N GLN A 319 -7.20 2.04 -14.56
CA GLN A 319 -6.58 0.95 -15.32
C GLN A 319 -7.38 0.66 -16.61
N PRO A 320 -6.73 0.14 -17.67
CA PRO A 320 -7.43 -0.26 -18.90
C PRO A 320 -8.62 -1.20 -18.60
N PRO A 321 -9.73 -1.14 -19.36
CA PRO A 321 -10.92 -1.96 -19.09
C PRO A 321 -10.65 -3.46 -19.07
N GLN A 322 -9.67 -3.93 -19.84
CA GLN A 322 -9.26 -5.32 -19.91
C GLN A 322 -8.36 -5.73 -18.72
N ALA A 323 -7.83 -4.78 -17.96
CA ALA A 323 -6.99 -5.07 -16.82
C ALA A 323 -7.86 -5.47 -15.61
N PRO A 324 -7.48 -6.52 -14.86
CA PRO A 324 -8.23 -6.93 -13.68
C PRO A 324 -8.14 -5.84 -12.61
N LYS A 325 -9.22 -5.67 -11.83
CA LYS A 325 -9.27 -4.75 -10.70
C LYS A 325 -8.48 -5.35 -9.54
N LEU A 326 -7.30 -4.79 -9.27
CA LEU A 326 -6.39 -5.24 -8.22
C LEU A 326 -6.17 -4.14 -7.18
N ILE A 327 -5.98 -4.55 -5.93
CA ILE A 327 -5.59 -3.69 -4.82
C ILE A 327 -4.05 -3.53 -4.86
N PRO A 328 -3.53 -2.33 -5.15
CA PRO A 328 -2.09 -2.12 -5.28
C PRO A 328 -1.42 -2.06 -3.91
N VAL A 329 -0.34 -2.82 -3.72
CA VAL A 329 0.49 -2.84 -2.51
C VAL A 329 1.93 -2.60 -2.93
N LEU A 330 2.46 -1.41 -2.70
CA LEU A 330 3.83 -1.03 -3.07
C LEU A 330 4.73 -0.96 -1.83
N PHE A 331 5.84 -1.70 -1.86
CA PHE A 331 6.93 -1.57 -0.89
C PHE A 331 8.24 -1.25 -1.59
N TYR A 332 9.04 -0.38 -0.98
CA TYR A 332 10.43 -0.20 -1.33
C TYR A 332 11.26 -1.18 -0.52
N LEU A 333 11.92 -2.14 -1.17
CA LEU A 333 12.67 -3.22 -0.51
C LEU A 333 13.72 -2.67 0.47
N ARG A 334 14.31 -1.52 0.15
CA ARG A 334 15.24 -0.80 1.02
C ARG A 334 14.69 -0.46 2.41
N GLN A 335 13.38 -0.21 2.54
CA GLN A 335 12.70 0.22 3.77
C GLN A 335 12.22 -0.95 4.63
N ILE A 336 12.11 -2.14 4.04
CA ILE A 336 11.56 -3.33 4.72
C ILE A 336 12.60 -4.44 4.87
N ARG A 337 13.79 -4.30 4.26
CA ARG A 337 14.83 -5.34 4.23
C ARG A 337 15.15 -5.91 5.61
N ASP A 338 15.35 -5.06 6.61
CA ASP A 338 15.77 -5.49 7.94
C ASP A 338 14.67 -6.32 8.64
N GLU A 339 13.40 -5.99 8.40
CA GLU A 339 12.25 -6.71 8.94
C GLU A 339 12.07 -8.07 8.26
N ILE A 340 12.18 -8.11 6.93
CA ILE A 340 11.95 -9.32 6.13
C ILE A 340 13.16 -10.27 6.09
N THR A 341 14.35 -9.81 6.50
CA THR A 341 15.53 -10.66 6.70
C THR A 341 15.84 -10.92 8.17
N SER A 342 14.92 -10.59 9.07
CA SER A 342 15.07 -10.89 10.50
C SER A 342 14.98 -12.41 10.76
N ASN A 343 15.37 -12.85 11.97
CA ASN A 343 15.30 -14.26 12.37
C ASN A 343 13.88 -14.85 12.31
N GLN A 344 12.85 -14.01 12.43
CA GLN A 344 11.44 -14.39 12.34
C GLN A 344 10.73 -13.43 11.38
N PRO A 345 10.93 -13.59 10.07
CA PRO A 345 10.44 -12.63 9.10
C PRO A 345 8.90 -12.69 9.02
N PRO A 346 8.22 -11.54 8.93
CA PRO A 346 6.76 -11.52 8.86
C PRO A 346 6.26 -12.09 7.53
N THR A 347 5.05 -12.63 7.53
CA THR A 347 4.33 -12.88 6.27
C THR A 347 3.98 -11.56 5.59
N LEU A 348 3.79 -11.57 4.27
CA LEU A 348 3.39 -10.38 3.52
C LEU A 348 2.13 -9.70 4.09
N ALA A 349 1.13 -10.48 4.48
CA ALA A 349 -0.10 -9.95 5.07
C ALA A 349 0.15 -9.24 6.42
N GLN A 350 1.05 -9.78 7.26
CA GLN A 350 1.46 -9.15 8.51
C GLN A 350 2.24 -7.87 8.24
N LEU A 351 3.20 -7.90 7.31
CA LEU A 351 4.00 -6.74 6.93
C LEU A 351 3.11 -5.57 6.49
N VAL A 352 2.16 -5.81 5.58
CA VAL A 352 1.21 -4.79 5.11
C VAL A 352 0.35 -4.25 6.25
N THR A 353 -0.14 -5.13 7.12
CA THR A 353 -0.96 -4.73 8.26
C THR A 353 -0.20 -3.84 9.23
N THR A 354 1.04 -4.20 9.55
CA THR A 354 1.91 -3.43 10.47
C THR A 354 2.25 -2.07 9.88
N LYS A 355 2.72 -2.02 8.62
CA LYS A 355 3.10 -0.76 7.97
C LYS A 355 1.96 0.25 7.85
N LEU A 356 0.72 -0.21 7.66
CA LEU A 356 -0.46 0.67 7.63
C LEU A 356 -0.84 1.19 9.02
N LYS A 357 -0.65 0.39 10.07
CA LYS A 357 -0.91 0.80 11.45
C LYS A 357 0.13 1.81 11.94
N ASP A 358 1.38 1.65 11.54
CA ASP A 358 2.49 2.52 11.98
C ASP A 358 2.53 3.88 11.27
N GLY A 359 1.64 4.11 10.29
CA GLY A 359 1.46 5.42 9.66
C GLY A 359 2.63 5.88 8.79
N GLN A 360 3.49 4.97 8.32
CA GLN A 360 4.67 5.30 7.51
C GLN A 360 4.34 5.90 6.12
N HIS A 361 3.06 5.97 5.76
CA HIS A 361 2.57 6.75 4.61
C HIS A 361 1.93 8.05 5.12
N GLU A 362 2.74 9.11 5.19
CA GLU A 362 2.33 10.53 5.30
C GLU A 362 1.12 10.83 6.23
N GLY A 363 1.11 10.25 7.44
CA GLY A 363 0.42 10.85 8.59
C GLY A 363 -0.97 10.32 8.95
N SER A 364 -1.42 9.18 8.41
CA SER A 364 -2.64 8.54 8.92
C SER A 364 -2.46 7.05 9.20
N SER A 365 -2.56 6.68 10.49
CA SER A 365 -2.66 5.29 10.93
C SER A 365 -3.98 4.72 10.44
N LEU A 366 -3.92 3.69 9.59
CA LEU A 366 -5.10 2.97 9.13
C LEU A 366 -5.24 1.67 9.90
N GLN A 367 -6.47 1.33 10.28
CA GLN A 367 -6.79 0.08 10.96
C GLN A 367 -7.46 -0.88 9.97
N PRO A 368 -6.68 -1.72 9.25
CA PRO A 368 -7.26 -2.70 8.35
C PRO A 368 -8.10 -3.73 9.13
N PRO A 369 -9.21 -4.23 8.55
CA PRO A 369 -9.97 -5.30 9.18
C PRO A 369 -9.10 -6.54 9.42
N PRO A 370 -9.41 -7.34 10.46
CA PRO A 370 -8.67 -8.56 10.74
C PRO A 370 -8.57 -9.46 9.50
N GLN A 371 -7.36 -9.94 9.20
CA GLN A 371 -7.06 -10.84 8.09
C GLN A 371 -7.39 -10.32 6.67
N TRP A 372 -7.81 -9.06 6.51
CA TRP A 372 -8.25 -8.52 5.21
C TRP A 372 -7.20 -8.72 4.10
N PHE A 373 -5.97 -8.26 4.30
CA PHE A 373 -4.90 -8.47 3.32
C PHE A 373 -4.56 -9.94 3.11
N LYS A 374 -4.63 -10.78 4.14
CA LYS A 374 -4.38 -12.22 4.03
C LYS A 374 -5.39 -12.88 3.08
N GLU A 375 -6.67 -12.50 3.18
CA GLU A 375 -7.73 -13.01 2.30
C GLU A 375 -7.62 -12.44 0.89
N LYS A 376 -7.44 -11.12 0.74
CA LYS A 376 -7.28 -10.47 -0.57
C LYS A 376 -6.07 -10.99 -1.35
N LEU A 377 -4.94 -11.23 -0.68
CA LEU A 377 -3.77 -11.90 -1.25
C LEU A 377 -4.12 -13.33 -1.67
N ARG A 378 -4.72 -14.15 -0.79
CA ARG A 378 -5.10 -15.54 -1.15
C ARG A 378 -6.05 -15.64 -2.33
N GLN A 379 -6.95 -14.67 -2.47
CA GLN A 379 -7.92 -14.59 -3.56
C GLN A 379 -7.30 -14.06 -4.88
N GLY A 380 -6.06 -13.58 -4.87
CA GLY A 380 -5.42 -12.99 -6.04
C GLY A 380 -5.95 -11.60 -6.41
N GLN A 381 -6.54 -10.89 -5.44
CA GLN A 381 -7.12 -9.56 -5.62
C GLN A 381 -6.10 -8.43 -5.41
N CYS A 382 -4.83 -8.76 -5.15
CA CYS A 382 -3.76 -7.80 -4.92
C CYS A 382 -2.74 -7.76 -6.06
N LEU A 383 -2.21 -6.57 -6.31
CA LEU A 383 -1.01 -6.33 -7.10
C LEU A 383 0.11 -5.92 -6.14
N VAL A 384 1.03 -6.83 -5.85
CA VAL A 384 2.16 -6.61 -4.95
C VAL A 384 3.35 -6.13 -5.76
N MET A 385 3.86 -4.95 -5.44
CA MET A 385 4.97 -4.31 -6.12
C MET A 385 6.12 -4.11 -5.14
N LEU A 386 7.30 -4.61 -5.49
CA LEU A 386 8.50 -4.60 -4.65
C LEU A 386 9.61 -3.85 -5.38
N ASP A 387 9.91 -2.64 -4.96
CA ASP A 387 10.84 -1.75 -5.65
C ASP A 387 12.27 -1.85 -5.12
N GLY A 388 13.25 -1.98 -6.03
CA GLY A 388 14.65 -1.71 -5.75
C GLY A 388 15.43 -2.81 -5.05
N LEU A 389 15.41 -4.05 -5.57
CA LEU A 389 16.24 -5.15 -5.00
C LEU A 389 17.74 -4.81 -4.99
N ASP A 390 18.21 -4.05 -5.98
CA ASP A 390 19.60 -3.59 -6.07
C ASP A 390 19.99 -2.55 -5.00
N GLU A 391 19.01 -1.95 -4.31
CA GLU A 391 19.25 -0.97 -3.25
C GLU A 391 19.57 -1.61 -1.89
N VAL A 392 19.50 -2.95 -1.81
CA VAL A 392 20.02 -3.72 -0.68
C VAL A 392 21.52 -3.91 -0.91
N ALA A 393 22.34 -3.13 -0.20
CA ALA A 393 23.79 -3.07 -0.45
C ALA A 393 24.50 -4.39 -0.12
N ASP A 394 24.19 -4.99 1.02
CA ASP A 394 24.76 -6.26 1.47
C ASP A 394 24.22 -7.43 0.63
N GLU A 395 25.14 -8.27 0.13
CA GLU A 395 24.80 -9.36 -0.78
C GLU A 395 24.03 -10.48 -0.06
N THR A 396 24.41 -10.80 1.18
CA THR A 396 23.74 -11.83 2.01
C THR A 396 22.31 -11.40 2.32
N GLN A 397 22.13 -10.14 2.72
CA GLN A 397 20.82 -9.56 2.96
C GLN A 397 19.97 -9.54 1.68
N ARG A 398 20.56 -9.18 0.53
CA ARG A 398 19.85 -9.19 -0.77
C ARG A 398 19.38 -10.60 -1.15
N GLN A 399 20.18 -11.63 -0.87
CA GLN A 399 19.77 -13.03 -1.03
C GLN A 399 18.63 -13.40 -0.07
N GLY A 400 18.71 -12.97 1.19
CA GLY A 400 17.64 -13.16 2.18
C GLY A 400 16.32 -12.53 1.74
N VAL A 401 16.36 -11.30 1.21
CA VAL A 401 15.19 -10.63 0.62
C VAL A 401 14.60 -11.48 -0.52
N SER A 402 15.45 -11.99 -1.42
CA SER A 402 14.98 -12.80 -2.55
C SER A 402 14.31 -14.11 -2.09
N GLN A 403 14.90 -14.80 -1.12
CA GLN A 403 14.33 -16.01 -0.52
C GLN A 403 12.98 -15.72 0.16
N TRP A 404 12.88 -14.60 0.88
CA TRP A 404 11.63 -14.19 1.49
C TRP A 404 10.54 -13.94 0.44
N VAL A 405 10.87 -13.23 -0.64
CA VAL A 405 9.94 -12.96 -1.74
C VAL A 405 9.49 -14.24 -2.43
N ASP A 406 10.39 -15.18 -2.72
CA ASP A 406 10.06 -16.50 -3.28
C ASP A 406 9.06 -17.23 -2.36
N THR A 407 9.30 -17.21 -1.04
CA THR A 407 8.39 -17.80 -0.04
C THR A 407 7.00 -17.15 -0.08
N GLN A 408 6.91 -15.82 -0.27
CA GLN A 408 5.61 -15.15 -0.40
C GLN A 408 4.91 -15.48 -1.72
N MET A 409 5.65 -15.60 -2.82
CA MET A 409 5.09 -16.00 -4.12
C MET A 409 4.54 -17.44 -4.11
N GLU A 410 5.15 -18.32 -3.32
CA GLU A 410 4.66 -19.68 -3.05
C GLU A 410 3.43 -19.68 -2.14
N ALA A 411 3.43 -18.88 -1.08
CA ALA A 411 2.31 -18.77 -0.14
C ALA A 411 1.05 -18.15 -0.78
N TYR A 412 1.21 -17.28 -1.78
CA TYR A 412 0.13 -16.57 -2.46
C TYR A 412 0.20 -16.76 -4.00
N PRO A 413 -0.04 -17.98 -4.52
CA PRO A 413 0.17 -18.31 -5.93
C PRO A 413 -0.82 -17.63 -6.90
N LYS A 414 -1.93 -17.09 -6.38
CA LYS A 414 -2.92 -16.34 -7.17
C LYS A 414 -2.61 -14.84 -7.26
N THR A 415 -1.76 -14.31 -6.38
CA THR A 415 -1.41 -12.89 -6.32
C THR A 415 -0.47 -12.51 -7.46
N THR A 416 -0.65 -11.30 -7.98
CA THR A 416 0.27 -10.74 -8.98
C THR A 416 1.39 -10.01 -8.28
N PHE A 417 2.63 -10.33 -8.64
CA PHE A 417 3.85 -9.72 -8.13
C PHE A 417 4.61 -9.02 -9.26
N ILE A 418 5.09 -7.81 -8.98
CA ILE A 418 6.09 -7.10 -9.79
C ILE A 418 7.26 -6.75 -8.90
N LEU A 419 8.47 -7.16 -9.27
CA LEU A 419 9.70 -6.77 -8.58
C LEU A 419 10.60 -5.97 -9.53
N THR A 420 11.24 -4.91 -9.05
CA THR A 420 12.20 -4.13 -9.85
C THR A 420 13.64 -4.32 -9.35
N SER A 421 14.59 -4.26 -10.29
CA SER A 421 16.01 -4.26 -9.94
C SER A 421 16.88 -3.68 -11.06
N ARG A 422 18.15 -3.39 -10.76
CA ARG A 422 19.21 -3.21 -11.75
C ARG A 422 19.76 -4.56 -12.22
N PRO A 423 20.34 -4.65 -13.43
CA PRO A 423 20.83 -5.92 -13.99
C PRO A 423 21.82 -6.63 -13.08
N PHE A 424 22.81 -5.91 -12.54
CA PHE A 424 23.81 -6.49 -11.65
C PHE A 424 23.22 -6.94 -10.31
N GLY A 425 22.38 -6.10 -9.69
CA GLY A 425 21.74 -6.42 -8.41
C GLY A 425 20.88 -7.68 -8.48
N TYR A 426 20.14 -7.86 -9.58
CA TYR A 426 19.32 -9.04 -9.81
C TYR A 426 20.13 -10.30 -10.10
N ARG A 427 21.21 -10.21 -10.89
CA ARG A 427 22.02 -11.40 -11.27
C ARG A 427 22.59 -12.14 -10.06
N ASN A 428 22.95 -11.42 -9.00
CA ASN A 428 23.51 -12.00 -7.78
C ASN A 428 22.45 -12.49 -6.77
N ALA A 429 21.18 -12.17 -7.00
CA ALA A 429 20.06 -12.48 -6.11
C ALA A 429 18.81 -12.81 -6.94
N GLN A 430 18.92 -13.78 -7.84
CA GLN A 430 17.82 -14.17 -8.72
C GLN A 430 16.73 -14.90 -7.94
N LEU A 431 15.49 -14.53 -8.22
CA LEU A 431 14.29 -15.17 -7.69
C LEU A 431 14.01 -16.46 -8.45
N LYS A 432 13.63 -17.51 -7.74
CA LYS A 432 13.33 -18.84 -8.33
C LYS A 432 11.92 -18.93 -8.87
N GLN A 433 10.98 -18.18 -8.28
CA GLN A 433 9.56 -18.28 -8.60
C GLN A 433 9.11 -17.40 -9.77
N VAL A 434 10.03 -16.74 -10.47
CA VAL A 434 9.73 -15.76 -11.54
C VAL A 434 9.09 -16.41 -12.75
N GLY A 435 8.02 -15.79 -13.24
CA GLY A 435 7.37 -16.21 -14.48
C GLY A 435 7.93 -15.52 -15.72
N ILE A 436 8.20 -14.21 -15.65
CA ILE A 436 8.79 -13.46 -16.76
C ILE A 436 9.70 -12.32 -16.30
N VAL A 437 10.76 -12.08 -17.06
CA VAL A 437 11.71 -10.97 -16.87
C VAL A 437 11.58 -9.99 -18.02
N LEU A 438 11.32 -8.72 -17.68
CA LEU A 438 11.11 -7.63 -18.61
C LEU A 438 12.24 -6.60 -18.47
N GLU A 439 12.94 -6.30 -19.55
CA GLU A 439 13.91 -5.21 -19.62
C GLU A 439 13.21 -3.91 -20.04
N VAL A 440 13.35 -2.86 -19.23
CA VAL A 440 12.94 -1.49 -19.58
C VAL A 440 13.80 -1.01 -20.75
N GLN A 441 13.14 -0.64 -21.85
CA GLN A 441 13.79 -0.12 -23.03
C GLN A 441 14.02 1.39 -22.91
N PRO A 442 15.06 1.94 -23.56
CA PRO A 442 15.31 3.38 -23.60
C PRO A 442 14.14 4.15 -24.23
N PHE A 443 13.98 5.42 -23.86
CA PHE A 443 13.01 6.27 -24.54
C PHE A 443 13.33 6.41 -26.01
N ASN A 444 12.33 6.16 -26.85
CA ASN A 444 12.41 6.52 -28.27
C ASN A 444 12.13 8.00 -28.49
N LEU A 445 12.32 8.49 -29.72
CA LEU A 445 12.04 9.88 -30.08
C LEU A 445 10.64 10.33 -29.64
N LYS A 446 9.59 9.55 -29.96
CA LYS A 446 8.21 9.88 -29.60
C LYS A 446 8.00 10.02 -28.09
N GLN A 447 8.57 9.12 -27.28
CA GLN A 447 8.49 9.18 -25.82
C GLN A 447 9.24 10.40 -25.26
N ARG A 448 10.37 10.77 -25.85
CA ARG A 448 11.11 11.98 -25.46
C ARG A 448 10.31 13.25 -25.76
N GLU A 449 9.75 13.36 -26.96
CA GLU A 449 8.91 14.49 -27.37
C GLU A 449 7.66 14.59 -26.46
N GLU A 450 6.95 13.49 -26.25
CA GLU A 450 5.78 13.42 -25.36
C GLU A 450 6.13 13.86 -23.92
N PHE A 451 7.27 13.38 -23.39
CA PHE A 451 7.73 13.78 -22.07
C PHE A 451 8.02 15.28 -22.01
N LEU A 452 8.79 15.81 -22.97
CA LEU A 452 9.20 17.21 -22.97
C LEU A 452 8.00 18.16 -23.09
N HIS A 453 7.06 17.90 -24.00
CA HIS A 453 5.84 18.70 -24.12
C HIS A 453 5.04 18.70 -22.82
N SER A 454 4.78 17.53 -22.24
CA SER A 454 4.04 17.40 -20.99
C SER A 454 4.75 18.07 -19.81
N TRP A 455 6.07 17.89 -19.71
CA TRP A 455 6.89 18.48 -18.64
C TRP A 455 6.91 20.01 -18.71
N TYR A 456 7.14 20.60 -19.90
CA TYR A 456 7.10 22.05 -20.07
C TYR A 456 5.70 22.62 -19.81
N LEU A 457 4.65 21.94 -20.28
CA LEU A 457 3.27 22.36 -20.04
C LEU A 457 2.96 22.42 -18.54
N GLN A 458 3.26 21.35 -17.80
CA GLN A 458 2.98 21.32 -16.36
C GLN A 458 3.79 22.34 -15.58
N ASN A 459 5.04 22.59 -15.96
CA ASN A 459 5.86 23.62 -15.32
C ASN A 459 5.33 25.03 -15.61
N GLU A 460 4.88 25.30 -16.83
CA GLU A 460 4.36 26.62 -17.22
C GLU A 460 3.00 26.90 -16.56
N VAL A 461 2.10 25.91 -16.51
CA VAL A 461 0.83 25.97 -15.76
C VAL A 461 1.09 26.32 -14.29
N LYS A 462 2.05 25.65 -13.65
CA LYS A 462 2.39 25.87 -12.24
C LYS A 462 3.04 27.22 -11.98
N ARG A 463 3.95 27.68 -12.85
CA ARG A 463 4.62 28.98 -12.73
C ARG A 463 3.67 30.16 -12.77
N GLN A 464 2.66 30.07 -13.63
CA GLN A 464 1.75 31.19 -13.84
C GLN A 464 0.60 31.20 -12.84
N ALA A 465 0.47 30.18 -11.98
CA ALA A 465 -0.71 29.97 -11.10
C ALA A 465 -2.05 30.09 -11.86
N ARG A 466 -2.03 29.88 -13.18
CA ARG A 466 -3.15 30.05 -14.10
C ARG A 466 -3.73 28.70 -14.45
N GLN A 467 -5.01 28.70 -14.84
CA GLN A 467 -5.58 27.60 -15.59
C GLN A 467 -4.88 27.49 -16.95
N GLU A 468 -4.80 26.27 -17.48
CA GLU A 468 -4.19 25.99 -18.77
C GLU A 468 -4.90 26.79 -19.88
N ASP A 469 -4.26 27.85 -20.37
CA ASP A 469 -4.76 28.69 -21.46
C ASP A 469 -3.94 28.50 -22.76
N PRO A 470 -4.44 28.95 -23.92
CA PRO A 470 -3.72 28.81 -25.19
C PRO A 470 -2.32 29.44 -25.20
N GLY A 471 -2.11 30.53 -24.47
CA GLY A 471 -0.81 31.19 -24.33
C GLY A 471 0.19 30.36 -23.54
N VAL A 472 -0.25 29.75 -22.43
CA VAL A 472 0.55 28.80 -21.63
C VAL A 472 0.98 27.61 -22.49
N ARG A 473 0.04 27.03 -23.25
CA ARG A 473 0.34 25.91 -24.16
C ARG A 473 1.36 26.30 -25.23
N MET A 474 1.21 27.46 -25.85
CA MET A 474 2.12 27.95 -26.88
C MET A 474 3.53 28.23 -26.33
N ALA A 475 3.62 28.84 -25.15
CA ALA A 475 4.91 29.10 -24.48
C ALA A 475 5.62 27.79 -24.08
N ALA A 476 4.88 26.83 -23.55
CA ALA A 476 5.40 25.51 -23.21
C ALA A 476 5.86 24.73 -24.46
N ALA A 477 5.06 24.72 -25.52
CA ALA A 477 5.41 24.08 -26.79
C ALA A 477 6.69 24.68 -27.38
N LYS A 478 6.80 26.01 -27.44
CA LYS A 478 8.00 26.69 -27.93
C LYS A 478 9.29 26.25 -27.22
N LYS A 479 9.24 26.11 -25.89
CA LYS A 479 10.40 25.64 -25.10
C LYS A 479 10.71 24.16 -25.34
N ALA A 480 9.68 23.32 -25.45
CA ALA A 480 9.84 21.90 -25.76
C ALA A 480 10.46 21.72 -27.15
N ASP A 481 9.94 22.41 -28.16
CA ASP A 481 10.39 22.34 -29.55
C ASP A 481 11.84 22.82 -29.68
N ASP A 482 12.21 23.93 -29.04
CA ASP A 482 13.61 24.42 -29.00
C ASP A 482 14.55 23.34 -28.43
N LEU A 483 14.17 22.70 -27.32
CA LEU A 483 14.98 21.63 -26.75
C LEU A 483 15.08 20.41 -27.67
N ILE A 484 13.97 20.00 -28.28
CA ILE A 484 13.92 18.88 -29.22
C ILE A 484 14.86 19.14 -30.40
N GLU A 485 14.81 20.35 -30.99
CA GLU A 485 15.69 20.74 -32.09
C GLU A 485 17.17 20.74 -31.69
N ARG A 486 17.50 21.23 -30.51
CA ARG A 486 18.88 21.23 -30.03
C ARG A 486 19.37 19.81 -29.77
N LEU A 487 18.56 18.94 -29.15
CA LEU A 487 18.92 17.53 -28.97
C LEU A 487 19.23 16.85 -30.31
N LYS A 488 18.47 17.15 -31.38
CA LYS A 488 18.77 16.64 -32.73
C LYS A 488 20.14 17.11 -33.26
N LYS A 489 20.59 18.31 -32.88
CA LYS A 489 21.88 18.90 -33.29
C LYS A 489 23.07 18.46 -32.44
N PHE A 490 22.85 17.85 -31.27
CA PHE A 490 23.89 17.43 -30.32
C PHE A 490 23.80 15.91 -30.02
N PRO A 491 24.37 15.04 -30.88
CA PRO A 491 24.25 13.58 -30.75
C PRO A 491 24.65 12.99 -29.38
N PRO A 492 25.74 13.43 -28.72
CA PRO A 492 26.09 12.94 -27.38
C PRO A 492 24.99 13.19 -26.34
N LEU A 493 24.34 14.35 -26.42
CA LEU A 493 23.24 14.72 -25.53
C LEU A 493 21.94 14.00 -25.92
N ALA A 494 21.71 13.77 -27.21
CA ALA A 494 20.60 12.96 -27.71
C ALA A 494 20.65 11.52 -27.17
N ALA A 495 21.85 10.92 -27.11
CA ALA A 495 22.05 9.59 -26.53
C ALA A 495 21.70 9.55 -25.03
N MET A 496 22.06 10.60 -24.29
CA MET A 496 21.69 10.75 -22.87
C MET A 496 20.19 10.90 -22.67
N ALA A 497 19.53 11.66 -23.54
CA ALA A 497 18.08 11.93 -23.49
C ALA A 497 17.21 10.66 -23.64
N CYS A 498 17.79 9.52 -24.02
CA CYS A 498 17.11 8.22 -24.01
C CYS A 498 16.85 7.70 -22.58
N ASN A 499 17.55 8.22 -21.56
CA ASN A 499 17.32 7.92 -20.16
C ASN A 499 16.38 8.98 -19.53
N PRO A 500 15.22 8.60 -18.95
CA PRO A 500 14.23 9.55 -18.43
C PRO A 500 14.78 10.52 -17.36
N LEU A 501 15.67 10.04 -16.49
CA LEU A 501 16.30 10.89 -15.47
C LEU A 501 17.18 11.96 -16.13
N LEU A 502 18.05 11.57 -17.07
CA LEU A 502 18.91 12.50 -17.80
C LEU A 502 18.09 13.46 -18.67
N LEU A 503 17.00 13.00 -19.27
CA LEU A 503 16.08 13.86 -20.01
C LEU A 503 15.45 14.93 -19.12
N THR A 504 14.98 14.55 -17.93
CA THR A 504 14.45 15.51 -16.95
C THR A 504 15.50 16.54 -16.57
N MET A 505 16.72 16.08 -16.34
CA MET A 505 17.87 16.89 -16.01
C MET A 505 18.23 17.90 -17.11
N ILE A 506 18.24 17.45 -18.37
CA ILE A 506 18.47 18.31 -19.54
C ILE A 506 17.35 19.36 -19.66
N ALA A 507 16.09 18.93 -19.54
CA ALA A 507 14.94 19.83 -19.59
C ALA A 507 14.99 20.88 -18.46
N LEU A 508 15.40 20.47 -17.26
CA LEU A 508 15.62 21.34 -16.12
C LEU A 508 16.69 22.40 -16.40
N VAL A 509 17.87 22.00 -16.91
CA VAL A 509 18.94 22.95 -17.23
C VAL A 509 18.52 23.90 -18.34
N HIS A 510 17.94 23.36 -19.42
CA HIS A 510 17.45 24.15 -20.55
C HIS A 510 16.43 25.21 -20.10
N ASP A 511 15.48 24.82 -19.26
CA ASP A 511 14.44 25.71 -18.75
C ASP A 511 14.98 26.83 -17.83
N ASN A 512 16.15 26.65 -17.21
CA ASN A 512 16.76 27.68 -16.35
C ASN A 512 17.83 28.52 -17.06
N ARG A 513 18.58 27.95 -18.01
CA ARG A 513 19.74 28.62 -18.65
C ARG A 513 19.53 29.00 -20.10
N GLY A 514 18.57 28.38 -20.80
CA GLY A 514 18.38 28.55 -22.24
C GLY A 514 19.55 28.03 -23.09
N ALA A 515 20.50 27.29 -22.52
CA ALA A 515 21.63 26.65 -23.17
C ALA A 515 21.68 25.15 -22.81
N LEU A 516 22.41 24.37 -23.62
CA LEU A 516 22.64 22.95 -23.36
C LEU A 516 24.12 22.69 -23.07
N PRO A 517 24.43 21.81 -22.11
CA PRO A 517 25.80 21.40 -21.84
C PRO A 517 26.37 20.61 -23.02
N GLY A 518 27.66 20.79 -23.31
CA GLY A 518 28.37 20.11 -24.38
C GLY A 518 28.80 18.69 -24.03
N SER A 519 28.79 18.32 -22.75
CA SER A 519 29.16 16.97 -22.29
C SER A 519 28.31 16.49 -21.11
N ARG A 520 28.35 15.16 -20.84
CA ARG A 520 27.71 14.54 -19.67
C ARG A 520 28.18 15.17 -18.36
N VAL A 521 29.47 15.51 -18.28
CA VAL A 521 30.05 16.02 -17.03
C VAL A 521 29.72 17.49 -16.81
N GLU A 522 29.62 18.26 -17.89
CA GLU A 522 29.05 19.60 -17.85
C GLU A 522 27.59 19.57 -17.40
N LEU A 523 26.78 18.64 -17.93
CA LEU A 523 25.39 18.48 -17.51
C LEU A 523 25.27 18.28 -16.01
N TYR A 524 26.04 17.36 -15.42
CA TYR A 524 26.02 17.16 -13.96
C TYR A 524 26.44 18.41 -13.18
N GLY A 525 27.46 19.13 -13.66
CA GLY A 525 27.88 20.39 -13.05
C GLY A 525 26.80 21.47 -13.09
N GLU A 526 26.19 21.67 -14.25
CA GLU A 526 25.13 22.66 -14.44
C GLU A 526 23.88 22.33 -13.63
N ILE A 527 23.54 21.05 -13.45
CA ILE A 527 22.41 20.65 -12.60
C ILE A 527 22.71 20.89 -11.13
N CYS A 528 23.89 20.51 -10.64
CA CYS A 528 24.29 20.81 -9.26
C CYS A 528 24.17 22.32 -9.01
N GLU A 529 24.70 23.13 -9.92
CA GLU A 529 24.63 24.58 -9.82
C GLU A 529 23.17 25.09 -9.93
N VAL A 530 22.36 24.58 -10.86
CA VAL A 530 20.92 24.94 -10.98
C VAL A 530 20.17 24.59 -9.70
N LEU A 531 20.36 23.41 -9.11
CA LEU A 531 19.66 22.99 -7.89
C LEU A 531 20.07 23.83 -6.68
N LEU A 532 21.33 24.27 -6.62
CA LEU A 532 21.81 25.19 -5.58
C LEU A 532 21.29 26.62 -5.80
N ILE A 533 21.13 27.08 -7.05
CA ILE A 533 20.60 28.41 -7.40
C ILE A 533 19.08 28.53 -7.22
N ARG A 534 18.32 27.53 -7.70
CA ARG A 534 16.90 27.69 -8.13
C ARG A 534 15.96 28.23 -7.07
N ARG A 535 16.33 28.16 -5.79
CA ARG A 535 15.46 28.59 -4.68
C ARG A 535 15.92 29.81 -3.89
N GLN A 536 17.05 30.42 -4.22
CA GLN A 536 17.36 31.78 -3.72
C GLN A 536 16.35 32.83 -4.24
N ARG A 537 15.49 32.47 -5.19
CA ARG A 537 14.49 33.36 -5.82
C ARG A 537 13.04 33.15 -5.34
N ASP A 538 12.73 32.12 -4.54
CA ASP A 538 11.41 31.98 -3.91
C ASP A 538 11.31 32.96 -2.74
N LYS A 539 10.68 34.12 -2.98
CA LYS A 539 10.69 35.32 -2.11
C LYS A 539 10.09 35.16 -0.70
N ASP A 540 9.51 34.01 -0.36
CA ASP A 540 8.76 33.82 0.89
C ASP A 540 9.50 33.02 1.96
N VAL A 541 10.73 32.57 1.71
CA VAL A 541 11.59 31.96 2.74
C VAL A 541 12.86 32.82 2.87
N PRO A 542 13.11 33.44 4.05
CA PRO A 542 14.36 34.16 4.28
C PRO A 542 15.54 33.23 3.98
N ASP A 543 16.46 33.64 3.11
CA ASP A 543 17.65 32.87 2.81
C ASP A 543 18.55 32.86 4.05
N THR A 544 18.36 31.86 4.91
CA THR A 544 19.05 31.78 6.21
C THR A 544 20.53 31.41 6.07
N ILE A 545 21.01 31.09 4.85
CA ILE A 545 22.40 30.71 4.58
C ILE A 545 22.95 31.56 3.44
N GLN A 546 23.69 32.61 3.80
CA GLN A 546 24.41 33.47 2.85
C GLN A 546 25.70 32.79 2.35
N LEU A 547 25.57 31.74 1.55
CA LEU A 547 26.68 31.10 0.84
C LEU A 547 26.45 31.16 -0.65
N ASN A 548 27.50 31.48 -1.41
CA ASN A 548 27.44 31.37 -2.86
C ASN A 548 27.47 29.90 -3.30
N VAL A 549 27.08 29.65 -4.54
CA VAL A 549 26.94 28.29 -5.09
C VAL A 549 28.24 27.49 -5.02
N GLY A 550 29.38 28.12 -5.33
CA GLY A 550 30.69 27.48 -5.25
C GLY A 550 31.06 27.05 -3.82
N GLN A 551 30.75 27.89 -2.83
CA GLN A 551 30.96 27.56 -1.42
C GLN A 551 30.07 26.37 -0.99
N GLN A 552 28.77 26.41 -1.31
CA GLN A 552 27.86 25.30 -1.01
C GLN A 552 28.33 23.99 -1.68
N GLN A 553 28.73 24.06 -2.94
CA GLN A 553 29.24 22.91 -3.69
C GLN A 553 30.51 22.34 -3.04
N SER A 554 31.46 23.19 -2.62
CA SER A 554 32.70 22.75 -1.96
C SER A 554 32.45 21.93 -0.68
N VAL A 555 31.41 22.28 0.08
CA VAL A 555 31.00 21.56 1.28
C VAL A 555 30.39 20.20 0.92
N LEU A 556 29.54 20.16 -0.12
CA LEU A 556 28.91 18.93 -0.59
C LEU A 556 29.90 17.96 -1.27
N GLN A 557 30.93 18.47 -1.92
CA GLN A 557 32.04 17.69 -2.48
C GLN A 557 32.78 16.89 -1.39
N VAL A 558 33.06 17.50 -0.24
CA VAL A 558 33.68 16.81 0.92
C VAL A 558 32.77 15.70 1.43
N LEU A 559 31.47 15.96 1.56
CA LEU A 559 30.49 14.95 1.93
C LEU A 559 30.50 13.79 0.93
N ALA A 560 30.35 14.09 -0.36
CA ALA A 560 30.30 13.11 -1.43
C ALA A 560 31.53 12.21 -1.47
N LEU A 561 32.74 12.78 -1.42
CA LEU A 561 33.97 11.98 -1.42
C LEU A 561 34.03 11.06 -0.19
N LYS A 562 33.65 11.55 0.99
CA LYS A 562 33.68 10.73 2.20
C LYS A 562 32.71 9.55 2.14
N LEU A 563 31.52 9.74 1.58
CA LEU A 563 30.54 8.67 1.36
C LEU A 563 31.04 7.67 0.30
N MET A 564 31.68 8.14 -0.77
CA MET A 564 32.32 7.27 -1.77
C MET A 564 33.40 6.39 -1.16
N VAL A 565 34.27 6.95 -0.30
CA VAL A 565 35.30 6.19 0.44
C VAL A 565 34.68 5.13 1.36
N LYS A 566 33.55 5.45 2.00
CA LYS A 566 32.80 4.51 2.85
C LYS A 566 31.98 3.49 2.07
N LYS A 567 31.91 3.57 0.74
CA LYS A 567 31.04 2.74 -0.11
C LYS A 567 29.57 2.76 0.32
N THR A 568 29.10 3.91 0.76
CA THR A 568 27.72 4.11 1.18
C THR A 568 27.08 5.26 0.41
N ARG A 569 25.75 5.23 0.34
CA ARG A 569 24.91 6.33 -0.15
C ARG A 569 24.29 7.13 0.99
N GLU A 570 24.23 6.52 2.16
CA GLU A 570 23.46 6.97 3.30
C GLU A 570 24.38 7.51 4.40
N PHE A 571 23.87 8.50 5.13
CA PHE A 571 24.51 9.03 6.32
C PHE A 571 23.47 9.52 7.33
N THR A 572 23.81 9.44 8.61
CA THR A 572 22.99 10.08 9.66
C THR A 572 23.28 11.58 9.72
N LEU A 573 22.34 12.38 10.24
CA LEU A 573 22.59 13.82 10.39
C LEU A 573 23.85 14.13 11.22
N ALA A 574 24.09 13.36 12.29
CA ALA A 574 25.27 13.50 13.14
C ALA A 574 26.57 13.16 12.39
N GLU A 575 26.54 12.15 11.53
CA GLU A 575 27.66 11.82 10.66
C GLU A 575 27.90 12.92 9.62
N GLY A 576 26.86 13.36 8.91
CA GLY A 576 26.95 14.44 7.94
C GLY A 576 27.55 15.70 8.55
N VAL A 577 27.07 16.10 9.74
CA VAL A 577 27.62 17.22 10.52
C VAL A 577 29.12 17.06 10.75
N ARG A 578 29.57 15.91 11.26
CA ARG A 578 31.00 15.65 11.49
C ARG A 578 31.83 15.73 10.21
N ILE A 579 31.29 15.25 9.09
CA ILE A 579 32.02 15.24 7.81
C ILE A 579 32.19 16.66 7.27
N ILE A 580 31.14 17.48 7.31
CA ILE A 580 31.17 18.80 6.66
C ILE A 580 31.67 19.93 7.55
N GLN A 581 31.72 19.73 8.87
CA GLN A 581 31.94 20.80 9.85
C GLN A 581 33.18 21.66 9.54
N HIS A 582 34.31 21.02 9.23
CA HIS A 582 35.55 21.74 8.93
C HIS A 582 35.44 22.56 7.63
N GLN A 583 34.95 21.95 6.55
CA GLN A 583 34.81 22.62 5.26
C GLN A 583 33.80 23.77 5.32
N LEU A 584 32.68 23.56 6.02
CA LEU A 584 31.68 24.61 6.21
C LEU A 584 32.25 25.78 7.02
N ALA A 585 33.00 25.51 8.10
CA ALA A 585 33.63 26.56 8.88
C ALA A 585 34.63 27.38 8.05
N ALA A 586 35.34 26.75 7.11
CA ALA A 586 36.29 27.44 6.23
C ALA A 586 35.61 28.41 5.26
N VAL A 587 34.38 28.13 4.80
CA VAL A 587 33.66 28.98 3.82
C VAL A 587 32.60 29.89 4.43
N ALA A 588 32.09 29.55 5.62
CA ALA A 588 30.98 30.23 6.28
C ALA A 588 31.31 30.80 7.67
N GLY A 589 32.51 30.55 8.19
CA GLY A 589 32.85 30.83 9.59
C GLY A 589 31.94 30.06 10.56
N THR A 590 31.54 30.71 11.65
CA THR A 590 30.61 30.15 12.66
C THR A 590 29.15 30.54 12.43
N GLN A 591 28.86 31.30 11.36
CA GLN A 591 27.53 31.86 11.10
C GLN A 591 26.50 30.78 10.75
N VAL A 592 26.93 29.74 10.03
CA VAL A 592 26.06 28.64 9.60
C VAL A 592 26.43 27.35 10.32
N LYS A 593 25.48 26.80 11.08
CA LYS A 593 25.68 25.49 11.73
C LYS A 593 25.60 24.36 10.69
N PRO A 594 26.46 23.33 10.73
CA PRO A 594 26.42 22.20 9.80
C PRO A 594 25.05 21.51 9.65
N LYS A 595 24.34 21.35 10.77
CA LYS A 595 22.98 20.76 10.78
C LYS A 595 21.99 21.62 9.98
N GLN A 596 22.09 22.94 10.12
CA GLN A 596 21.25 23.89 9.39
C GLN A 596 21.57 23.86 7.89
N PHE A 597 22.86 23.78 7.53
CA PHE A 597 23.28 23.62 6.14
C PHE A 597 22.71 22.36 5.50
N LEU A 598 22.87 21.19 6.11
CA LEU A 598 22.33 19.94 5.56
C LEU A 598 20.81 19.98 5.39
N LYS A 599 20.10 20.50 6.40
CA LYS A 599 18.64 20.70 6.32
C LYS A 599 18.23 21.72 5.27
N HIS A 600 19.03 22.76 5.03
CA HIS A 600 18.80 23.69 3.93
C HIS A 600 18.98 23.00 2.58
N ILE A 601 20.09 22.30 2.36
CA ILE A 601 20.32 21.55 1.10
C ILE A 601 19.18 20.55 0.86
N GLU A 602 18.73 19.84 1.90
CA GLU A 602 17.60 18.92 1.83
C GLU A 602 16.27 19.60 1.46
N ASN A 603 15.89 20.63 2.21
CA ASN A 603 14.57 21.26 2.09
C ASN A 603 14.48 22.22 0.89
N VAL A 604 15.60 22.82 0.48
CA VAL A 604 15.67 23.93 -0.45
C VAL A 604 16.22 23.48 -1.81
N SER A 605 17.43 22.92 -1.86
CA SER A 605 18.05 22.53 -3.14
C SER A 605 17.52 21.20 -3.69
N GLY A 606 17.05 20.32 -2.80
CA GLY A 606 16.67 18.95 -3.14
C GLY A 606 17.85 18.03 -3.50
N LEU A 607 19.10 18.51 -3.49
CA LEU A 607 20.29 17.68 -3.77
C LEU A 607 20.52 16.59 -2.71
N LEU A 608 20.03 16.82 -1.50
CA LEU A 608 19.94 15.82 -0.44
C LEU A 608 18.48 15.49 -0.18
N VAL A 609 18.22 14.26 0.23
CA VAL A 609 16.89 13.81 0.64
C VAL A 609 16.99 13.06 1.95
N GLU A 610 16.05 13.30 2.86
CA GLU A 610 15.81 12.41 4.00
C GLU A 610 15.10 11.15 3.48
N LYS A 611 15.84 10.04 3.51
CA LYS A 611 15.39 8.73 3.02
C LYS A 611 14.40 8.11 4.01
N GLU A 612 14.74 8.19 5.29
CA GLU A 612 14.00 7.73 6.46
C GLU A 612 14.31 8.67 7.62
N LEU A 613 13.54 8.63 8.72
CA LEU A 613 13.69 9.57 9.83
C LEU A 613 15.14 9.60 10.36
N GLY A 614 15.85 10.71 10.13
CA GLY A 614 17.23 10.91 10.56
C GLY A 614 18.33 10.32 9.64
N VAL A 615 17.96 9.71 8.51
CA VAL A 615 18.89 9.14 7.51
C VAL A 615 18.77 9.89 6.19
N TYR A 616 19.90 10.34 5.67
CA TYR A 616 19.99 11.20 4.49
C TYR A 616 20.84 10.56 3.41
N GLU A 617 20.56 10.89 2.15
CA GLU A 617 21.40 10.53 1.00
C GLU A 617 21.42 11.65 -0.05
N PHE A 618 22.37 11.59 -0.98
CA PHE A 618 22.24 12.37 -2.20
C PHE A 618 21.02 11.91 -2.99
N ALA A 619 20.33 12.88 -3.57
CA ALA A 619 19.23 12.72 -4.48
C ALA A 619 19.38 11.50 -5.43
N HIS A 620 20.54 11.41 -6.05
CA HIS A 620 20.92 10.29 -6.91
C HIS A 620 22.42 10.01 -6.72
N LEU A 621 22.81 8.74 -6.86
CA LEU A 621 24.22 8.33 -6.74
C LEU A 621 25.13 9.11 -7.71
N SER A 622 24.65 9.42 -8.92
CA SER A 622 25.43 10.20 -9.89
C SER A 622 25.82 11.60 -9.42
N PHE A 623 25.05 12.22 -8.52
CA PHE A 623 25.47 13.48 -7.90
C PHE A 623 26.61 13.27 -6.90
N GLN A 624 26.53 12.20 -6.10
CA GLN A 624 27.63 11.81 -5.21
C GLN A 624 28.89 11.47 -6.02
N GLU A 625 28.76 10.73 -7.12
CA GLU A 625 29.88 10.37 -7.99
C GLU A 625 30.50 11.61 -8.67
N TYR A 626 29.68 12.54 -9.16
CA TYR A 626 30.13 13.80 -9.76
C TYR A 626 30.82 14.71 -8.75
N LEU A 627 30.21 14.95 -7.59
CA LEU A 627 30.76 15.83 -6.56
C LEU A 627 32.06 15.25 -5.98
N ALA A 628 32.17 13.92 -5.84
CA ALA A 628 33.43 13.28 -5.47
C ALA A 628 34.51 13.47 -6.54
N ALA A 629 34.18 13.31 -7.83
CA ALA A 629 35.11 13.57 -8.93
C ALA A 629 35.57 15.03 -8.97
N ALA A 630 34.65 15.97 -8.76
CA ALA A 630 34.95 17.39 -8.68
C ALA A 630 35.89 17.71 -7.50
N HIS A 631 35.66 17.11 -6.33
CA HIS A 631 36.55 17.29 -5.18
C HIS A 631 37.98 16.82 -5.45
N VAL A 632 38.12 15.64 -6.06
CA VAL A 632 39.43 15.07 -6.40
C VAL A 632 40.17 15.94 -7.41
N LYS A 633 39.45 16.52 -8.37
CA LYS A 633 40.00 17.49 -9.32
C LYS A 633 40.46 18.77 -8.63
N GLU A 634 39.62 19.38 -7.81
CA GLU A 634 39.92 20.67 -7.17
C GLU A 634 41.09 20.58 -6.17
N THR A 635 41.21 19.44 -5.48
CA THR A 635 42.32 19.18 -4.54
C THR A 635 43.59 18.66 -5.21
N ASN A 636 43.55 18.35 -6.52
CA ASN A 636 44.62 17.67 -7.26
C ASN A 636 45.09 16.36 -6.61
N GLN A 637 44.19 15.63 -5.92
CA GLN A 637 44.52 14.38 -5.21
C GLN A 637 44.02 13.15 -5.97
N GLU A 638 44.65 12.83 -7.10
CA GLU A 638 44.23 11.71 -7.98
C GLU A 638 44.47 10.30 -7.37
N LYS A 639 45.33 10.19 -6.35
CA LYS A 639 45.75 8.92 -5.74
C LYS A 639 44.60 7.97 -5.33
N PRO A 640 43.50 8.43 -4.70
CA PRO A 640 42.40 7.56 -4.32
C PRO A 640 41.73 6.91 -5.54
N LEU A 641 41.62 7.62 -6.67
CA LEU A 641 41.05 7.08 -7.91
C LEU A 641 41.96 6.02 -8.52
N ILE A 642 43.27 6.28 -8.55
CA ILE A 642 44.30 5.34 -9.02
C ILE A 642 44.26 4.03 -8.22
N GLN A 643 44.21 4.12 -6.88
CA GLN A 643 44.17 2.95 -6.00
C GLN A 643 42.87 2.15 -6.14
N LYS A 644 41.80 2.77 -6.65
CA LYS A 644 40.46 2.18 -6.80
C LYS A 644 40.10 1.88 -8.25
N ILE A 645 41.07 1.85 -9.16
CA ILE A 645 40.83 1.66 -10.59
C ILE A 645 40.21 0.31 -10.97
N ASN A 646 40.32 -0.70 -10.09
CA ASN A 646 39.69 -2.01 -10.26
C ASN A 646 38.37 -2.15 -9.47
N ASP A 647 37.95 -1.12 -8.76
CA ASP A 647 36.77 -1.15 -7.89
C ASP A 647 35.56 -0.57 -8.63
N SER A 648 34.59 -1.42 -8.99
CA SER A 648 33.42 -1.03 -9.77
C SER A 648 32.63 0.13 -9.17
N TRP A 649 32.68 0.30 -7.85
CA TRP A 649 32.06 1.43 -7.15
C TRP A 649 32.61 2.79 -7.58
N TRP A 650 33.87 2.86 -8.04
CA TRP A 650 34.54 4.11 -8.41
C TRP A 650 34.57 4.38 -9.91
N HIS A 651 34.13 3.42 -10.74
CA HIS A 651 34.29 3.51 -12.20
C HIS A 651 33.66 4.76 -12.79
N GLU A 652 32.45 5.14 -12.36
CA GLU A 652 31.78 6.34 -12.86
C GLU A 652 32.48 7.62 -12.36
N THR A 653 32.87 7.69 -11.09
CA THR A 653 33.68 8.80 -10.57
C THR A 653 35.01 8.97 -11.33
N ILE A 654 35.66 7.87 -11.70
CA ILE A 654 36.89 7.88 -12.51
C ILE A 654 36.62 8.46 -13.89
N ARG A 655 35.53 8.05 -14.57
CA ARG A 655 35.14 8.62 -15.88
C ARG A 655 34.84 10.11 -15.77
N LEU A 656 34.04 10.50 -14.77
CA LEU A 656 33.65 11.89 -14.54
C LEU A 656 34.87 12.77 -14.24
N TYR A 657 35.85 12.24 -13.51
CA TYR A 657 37.13 12.92 -13.27
C TYR A 657 37.95 13.03 -14.55
N ALA A 658 38.14 11.93 -15.28
CA ALA A 658 38.92 11.88 -16.52
C ALA A 658 38.38 12.85 -17.57
N ALA A 659 37.06 12.98 -17.68
CA ALA A 659 36.43 13.91 -18.62
C ALA A 659 36.71 15.39 -18.33
N LYS A 660 37.18 15.75 -17.13
CA LYS A 660 37.57 17.14 -16.79
C LYS A 660 39.06 17.31 -16.54
N SER A 661 39.86 16.24 -16.58
CA SER A 661 41.25 16.20 -16.10
C SER A 661 42.15 15.47 -17.10
N ASP A 662 43.47 15.52 -16.86
CA ASP A 662 44.40 14.67 -17.60
C ASP A 662 44.28 13.23 -17.09
N ALA A 663 43.88 12.29 -17.95
CA ALA A 663 43.66 10.90 -17.59
C ALA A 663 44.91 10.02 -17.73
N THR A 664 46.08 10.60 -18.01
CA THR A 664 47.34 9.89 -18.25
C THR A 664 47.72 8.97 -17.10
N ASN A 665 47.62 9.43 -15.85
CA ASN A 665 48.02 8.64 -14.69
C ASN A 665 47.03 7.51 -14.39
N LEU A 666 45.73 7.74 -14.58
CA LEU A 666 44.71 6.69 -14.51
C LEU A 666 45.00 5.58 -15.53
N ILE A 667 45.30 5.95 -16.78
CA ILE A 667 45.61 4.96 -17.82
C ILE A 667 46.92 4.22 -17.50
N ARG A 668 47.95 4.91 -17.02
CA ARG A 668 49.20 4.26 -16.56
C ARG A 668 48.94 3.26 -15.43
N ALA A 669 48.10 3.62 -14.46
CA ALA A 669 47.75 2.73 -13.36
C ALA A 669 46.99 1.48 -13.83
N ALA A 670 46.06 1.65 -14.78
CA ALA A 670 45.34 0.54 -15.39
C ALA A 670 46.28 -0.38 -16.20
N LEU A 671 47.26 0.19 -16.90
CA LEU A 671 48.27 -0.57 -17.64
C LEU A 671 49.25 -1.32 -16.72
N ALA A 672 49.55 -0.77 -15.54
CA ALA A 672 50.45 -1.40 -14.59
C ALA A 672 49.84 -2.64 -13.91
N ASN A 673 48.52 -2.65 -13.70
CA ASN A 673 47.77 -3.77 -13.13
C ASN A 673 46.54 -4.10 -13.99
N PRO A 674 46.74 -4.74 -15.16
CA PRO A 674 45.69 -4.94 -16.14
C PRO A 674 44.68 -5.99 -15.68
N THR A 675 43.41 -5.58 -15.64
CA THR A 675 42.23 -6.45 -15.52
C THR A 675 41.25 -6.07 -16.63
N VAL A 676 40.23 -6.90 -16.89
CA VAL A 676 39.16 -6.51 -17.83
C VAL A 676 38.50 -5.20 -17.38
N ALA A 677 38.34 -5.00 -16.07
CA ALA A 677 37.75 -3.80 -15.49
C ALA A 677 38.65 -2.56 -15.67
N SER A 678 39.92 -2.63 -15.27
CA SER A 678 40.84 -1.48 -15.36
C SER A 678 41.13 -1.09 -16.80
N LEU A 679 41.34 -2.06 -17.70
CA LEU A 679 41.56 -1.76 -19.11
C LEU A 679 40.30 -1.20 -19.77
N SER A 680 39.10 -1.73 -19.47
CA SER A 680 37.85 -1.14 -19.98
C SER A 680 37.76 0.34 -19.57
N ILE A 681 37.98 0.65 -18.29
CA ILE A 681 37.99 2.05 -17.82
C ILE A 681 39.06 2.87 -18.52
N ALA A 682 40.27 2.33 -18.72
CA ALA A 682 41.33 3.07 -19.39
C ALA A 682 40.92 3.50 -20.81
N TYR A 683 40.24 2.62 -21.56
CA TYR A 683 39.67 2.99 -22.86
C TYR A 683 38.54 4.00 -22.76
N ASP A 684 37.70 3.88 -21.74
CA ASP A 684 36.63 4.84 -21.50
C ASP A 684 37.21 6.23 -21.15
N CYS A 685 38.25 6.29 -20.31
CA CYS A 685 39.02 7.49 -20.01
C CYS A 685 39.76 8.03 -21.24
N LEU A 686 40.18 7.17 -22.18
CA LEU A 686 40.79 7.62 -23.43
C LEU A 686 39.76 8.26 -24.37
N ALA A 687 38.53 7.74 -24.38
CA ALA A 687 37.44 8.22 -25.24
C ALA A 687 36.77 9.48 -24.68
N GLU A 688 36.53 9.52 -23.38
CA GLU A 688 35.83 10.60 -22.69
C GLU A 688 36.78 11.63 -22.06
N GLY A 689 38.08 11.31 -21.93
CA GLY A 689 39.03 12.12 -21.19
C GLY A 689 39.40 13.43 -21.88
N ASN A 690 39.63 14.46 -21.06
CA ASN A 690 39.98 15.80 -21.56
C ASN A 690 41.37 15.82 -22.24
N ARG A 691 42.34 15.10 -21.65
CA ARG A 691 43.70 14.99 -22.18
C ARG A 691 44.33 13.66 -21.80
N VAL A 692 45.13 13.10 -22.70
CA VAL A 692 46.00 11.94 -22.47
C VAL A 692 47.33 12.14 -23.19
N GLU A 693 48.45 11.85 -22.53
CA GLU A 693 49.78 11.89 -23.12
C GLU A 693 49.92 10.89 -24.28
N LEU A 694 50.50 11.33 -25.41
CA LEU A 694 50.57 10.56 -26.65
C LEU A 694 51.21 9.18 -26.46
N GLY A 695 52.32 9.10 -25.71
CA GLY A 695 53.01 7.82 -25.46
C GLY A 695 52.16 6.84 -24.65
N VAL A 696 51.30 7.34 -23.75
CA VAL A 696 50.38 6.50 -22.96
C VAL A 696 49.19 6.05 -23.79
N ARG A 697 48.64 6.94 -24.64
CA ARG A 697 47.61 6.57 -25.63
C ARG A 697 48.09 5.43 -26.53
N GLN A 698 49.27 5.59 -27.13
CA GLN A 698 49.86 4.59 -28.02
C GLN A 698 50.12 3.27 -27.30
N LYS A 699 50.62 3.30 -26.05
CA LYS A 699 50.80 2.09 -25.24
C LYS A 699 49.48 1.37 -24.96
N LEU A 700 48.42 2.11 -24.62
CA LEU A 700 47.11 1.50 -24.39
C LEU A 700 46.58 0.87 -25.69
N GLU A 701 46.57 1.60 -26.80
CA GLU A 701 46.11 1.09 -28.11
C GLU A 701 46.91 -0.14 -28.58
N ALA A 702 48.25 -0.10 -28.42
CA ALA A 702 49.12 -1.23 -28.75
C ALA A 702 48.84 -2.45 -27.86
N LYS A 703 48.60 -2.25 -26.55
CA LYS A 703 48.26 -3.32 -25.60
C LYS A 703 47.02 -4.09 -26.06
N LEU A 704 45.96 -3.41 -26.52
CA LEU A 704 44.77 -4.12 -27.02
C LEU A 704 45.09 -4.99 -28.22
N LYS A 705 45.89 -4.44 -29.14
CA LYS A 705 46.20 -5.11 -30.40
C LYS A 705 47.05 -6.35 -30.14
N SER A 706 48.10 -6.21 -29.32
CA SER A 706 48.96 -7.34 -28.93
C SER A 706 48.21 -8.39 -28.12
N ASP A 707 47.34 -7.99 -27.19
CA ASP A 707 46.68 -8.93 -26.30
C ASP A 707 45.61 -9.76 -27.04
N VAL A 708 44.99 -9.22 -28.10
CA VAL A 708 44.07 -9.95 -28.98
C VAL A 708 44.80 -10.96 -29.87
N GLU A 709 46.06 -10.69 -30.19
CA GLU A 709 46.93 -11.57 -30.97
C GLU A 709 47.74 -12.55 -30.10
N SER A 710 47.58 -12.50 -28.77
CA SER A 710 48.36 -13.32 -27.83
C SER A 710 47.94 -14.79 -27.83
N SER A 711 48.93 -15.68 -27.76
CA SER A 711 48.73 -17.13 -27.59
C SER A 711 48.51 -17.54 -26.14
N ASP A 712 48.66 -16.63 -25.16
CA ASP A 712 48.35 -16.88 -23.75
C ASP A 712 46.82 -16.79 -23.51
N PRO A 713 46.16 -17.87 -23.05
CA PRO A 713 44.71 -17.91 -22.90
C PRO A 713 44.13 -16.84 -21.97
N GLU A 714 44.83 -16.50 -20.88
CA GLU A 714 44.36 -15.50 -19.91
C GLU A 714 44.48 -14.08 -20.49
N THR A 715 45.60 -13.77 -21.15
CA THR A 715 45.80 -12.49 -21.86
C THR A 715 44.80 -12.31 -23.00
N PHE A 716 44.57 -13.36 -23.81
CA PHE A 716 43.58 -13.34 -24.89
C PHE A 716 42.15 -13.11 -24.35
N LYS A 717 41.78 -13.83 -23.29
CA LYS A 717 40.46 -13.70 -22.65
C LYS A 717 40.23 -12.30 -22.08
N LEU A 718 41.27 -11.69 -21.53
CA LEU A 718 41.23 -10.31 -21.03
C LEU A 718 41.01 -9.33 -22.19
N ALA A 719 41.78 -9.47 -23.28
CA ALA A 719 41.66 -8.62 -24.48
C ALA A 719 40.30 -8.77 -25.18
N ALA A 720 39.84 -10.00 -25.33
CA ALA A 720 38.54 -10.32 -25.90
C ALA A 720 37.40 -9.75 -25.05
N GLY A 721 37.50 -9.84 -23.71
CA GLY A 721 36.55 -9.22 -22.78
C GLY A 721 36.47 -7.71 -22.93
N VAL A 722 37.63 -7.04 -23.09
CA VAL A 722 37.70 -5.59 -23.31
C VAL A 722 37.17 -5.19 -24.69
N GLN A 723 37.52 -5.91 -25.76
CA GLN A 723 36.99 -5.65 -27.11
C GLN A 723 35.48 -5.89 -27.19
N LEU A 724 34.97 -6.94 -26.54
CA LEU A 724 33.53 -7.20 -26.48
C LEU A 724 32.82 -6.07 -25.74
N SER A 725 33.35 -5.64 -24.58
CA SER A 725 32.84 -4.48 -23.83
C SER A 725 32.83 -3.20 -24.70
N ARG A 726 33.89 -2.95 -25.49
CA ARG A 726 33.96 -1.81 -26.41
C ARG A 726 33.04 -1.93 -27.61
N ARG A 727 32.93 -3.08 -28.26
CA ARG A 727 32.03 -3.27 -29.40
C ARG A 727 30.57 -3.16 -28.98
N LEU A 728 30.22 -3.69 -27.81
CA LEU A 728 28.91 -3.49 -27.21
C LEU A 728 28.61 -2.00 -26.93
N LYS A 729 29.64 -1.19 -26.66
CA LYS A 729 29.51 0.27 -26.46
C LYS A 729 29.60 1.11 -27.75
N ASN A 730 30.35 0.68 -28.75
CA ASN A 730 30.54 1.42 -30.01
C ASN A 730 29.46 1.10 -31.03
N ALA A 731 28.89 -0.12 -30.99
CA ALA A 731 27.59 -0.37 -31.59
C ALA A 731 26.61 0.67 -31.05
N VAL A 732 26.63 0.90 -29.72
CA VAL A 732 25.87 1.90 -28.95
C VAL A 732 26.07 3.39 -29.33
N ALA A 733 27.07 3.73 -30.15
CA ALA A 733 27.41 5.12 -30.48
C ALA A 733 27.22 5.48 -31.96
N ASN A 734 27.09 4.49 -32.85
CA ASN A 734 27.06 4.67 -34.32
C ASN A 734 25.72 4.24 -34.95
N SER A 735 24.68 3.98 -34.15
CA SER A 735 23.29 3.84 -34.60
C SER A 735 22.34 4.75 -33.82
#